data_AF-A0A6N9R918-F1
#
_entry.id   AF-A0A6N9R918-F1
#
_cell.length_a   1.000
_cell.length_b   1.000
_cell.length_c   1.000
_cell.angle_alpha   90.00
_cell.angle_beta   90.00
_cell.angle_gamma   90.00
#
_symmetry.space_group_name_H-M   'P 1'
#
loop_
_entity.id
_entity.type
_entity.pdbx_description
1 polymer ?
#
loop_
_entity_poly.entity_id
_entity_poly.type
_entity_poly.pdbx_seq_one_letter_code
_entity_poly.pdbx_strand_id
1 'polypeptide(L)'
;MRRIASAVLVAAAFAAGVVSAPARGAEPSPVFRFYNTVLGTHFYTISPAERDAVIARYPQFTYEGPAFWAYVQPDSSLKPVYRFYNLRTGTHFYTMTETEKNFVIANYPVLVFEGPVYYALPGAVAGTTGLFRFYNTRTGAHFYTTNPAERDHVLATWPWFAFEGTAFYVMPSGSLSGPPGGNVSPKAVLVASATQVPVPGTVTFTVSATDTDGTVMSVAIYNGSTKLAEFTAPPYVYTYAATVAGDYMFTAVATDDKGATGVSDVVPIKAGTGAGNVAPTTTLIASAPTLAVGGTVTLTASATDTDGIIAKVDFYQGTTLLKSTPAPANSPSFAPTYTYTAATAGSFSFIAVATDDKGGTGTSGAVSVTANAAGNKPPAVTVSASTSFVTVPGSVTLTASASDADGTVTKITFYKDGVKLVDIIPPAPLTTTVALAVPGTFLFTAGATDNLGAVTMSTQAPVVGQNPGTVVTADADIWRLLNQATFGASQSEAARVKSLGIAGWIDDQFTKPISGYPDAKYNRIQLSATPDCTTRMPDGLTNYPPTAPEAMCVRDHLSLSMLQRDFFTQAVTGQDQLRQRVAWALSQIVVTSGAERDLSYAHVMSRYQNILFDEAFGSFENLLNRVTVNPAMGNYLDAVNNDRPSGTRVPNENYAREIMQLFSIGLEELGSDGTPLTDALGQPIPTYDQDDIKEFARVFTGWTYADPAGLPVTKKNNPYYGVPMLPFPMTATSGHDPNAKTLLNGTVLPANQTIQQDTQAAVRNVFMHPNTGPYISKQLIQHLVTGNPTPGYVQRIASVFANDGSGVRGSMKAVVRAILTDTEARGAVKTDPTFGSLREPVLMVTGVIRALSGFTDGAGLESRTNVMGQRPYFSPTVFNYYQPDYTIPGTSTLAPEFAIHNSNTAVSRANLVYTLVYSGLNPDPTIPGAVGTKINTAQFASLAADPLGMVAQINAVLLGGALPTVARDLIVSAVGAIPANANPAVTLWKTDRANMAVYLMASSYHFQVQH
;
A
#
# COMPACT_ATOMS: atom_id res chain seq x y z
N MET A 1 -18.20 14.59 22.93
CA MET A 1 -19.44 15.38 23.08
C MET A 1 -19.26 16.87 23.41
N ARG A 2 -18.03 17.41 23.65
CA ARG A 2 -17.75 18.88 23.60
C ARG A 2 -17.18 19.36 22.26
N ARG A 3 -17.30 18.57 21.20
CA ARG A 3 -16.74 18.81 19.85
C ARG A 3 -17.82 19.19 18.80
N ILE A 4 -19.05 19.47 19.24
CA ILE A 4 -20.24 19.62 18.38
C ILE A 4 -20.66 21.10 18.19
N ALA A 5 -20.06 22.07 18.90
CA ALA A 5 -20.56 23.46 18.87
C ALA A 5 -19.82 24.43 17.92
N SER A 6 -18.70 24.04 17.29
CA SER A 6 -17.89 24.99 16.49
C SER A 6 -17.93 24.75 14.97
N ALA A 7 -18.49 23.62 14.51
CA ALA A 7 -18.60 23.33 13.08
C ALA A 7 -19.80 24.04 12.40
N VAL A 8 -20.75 24.57 13.19
CA VAL A 8 -21.96 25.25 12.68
C VAL A 8 -21.82 26.78 12.68
N LEU A 9 -20.75 27.35 13.26
CA LEU A 9 -20.59 28.81 13.37
C LEU A 9 -19.34 29.39 12.71
N VAL A 10 -18.54 28.58 12.00
CA VAL A 10 -17.36 29.06 11.25
C VAL A 10 -17.55 28.83 9.75
N ALA A 11 -18.70 29.25 9.26
CA ALA A 11 -18.76 30.03 8.01
C ALA A 11 -18.26 31.49 8.25
N ALA A 12 -17.84 31.81 9.48
CA ALA A 12 -17.21 33.06 9.88
C ALA A 12 -15.94 32.80 10.72
N ALA A 13 -14.80 33.26 10.19
CA ALA A 13 -13.53 33.57 10.87
C ALA A 13 -12.51 32.44 11.19
N PHE A 14 -11.57 32.25 10.24
CA PHE A 14 -10.10 32.15 10.36
C PHE A 14 -9.37 31.48 11.57
N ALA A 15 -8.47 30.54 11.21
CA ALA A 15 -7.02 30.47 11.52
C ALA A 15 -6.40 29.54 12.61
N ALA A 16 -5.52 28.65 12.13
CA ALA A 16 -4.21 28.12 12.62
C ALA A 16 -4.17 27.11 13.82
N GLY A 17 -3.42 25.98 13.84
CA GLY A 17 -2.25 25.49 13.08
C GLY A 17 -0.97 25.41 13.97
N VAL A 18 -0.63 24.35 14.76
CA VAL A 18 0.01 23.03 14.44
C VAL A 18 1.57 22.96 14.54
N VAL A 19 2.08 22.15 15.52
CA VAL A 19 3.14 21.07 15.48
C VAL A 19 4.68 21.34 15.59
N SER A 20 5.43 20.27 15.89
CA SER A 20 6.65 20.00 16.71
C SER A 20 7.91 19.34 16.04
N ALA A 21 9.06 19.29 16.78
CA ALA A 21 10.22 18.29 16.91
C ALA A 21 11.24 17.97 15.76
N PRO A 22 12.53 17.47 15.98
CA PRO A 22 12.97 16.01 15.99
C PRO A 22 14.37 15.57 16.66
N ALA A 23 15.03 14.43 16.24
CA ALA A 23 15.87 13.35 16.93
C ALA A 23 17.40 13.10 16.53
N ARG A 24 18.09 12.02 17.10
CA ARG A 24 19.50 11.47 17.42
C ARG A 24 20.83 11.55 16.55
N GLY A 25 22.00 11.72 17.23
CA GLY A 25 23.44 12.06 16.96
C GLY A 25 24.27 11.55 15.76
N ALA A 26 25.10 12.45 15.18
CA ALA A 26 25.80 12.37 13.88
C ALA A 26 27.30 12.77 13.95
N GLU A 27 28.08 12.58 12.88
CA GLU A 27 29.39 13.25 12.67
C GLU A 27 29.18 14.77 12.51
N PRO A 28 30.13 15.64 12.95
CA PRO A 28 29.94 17.07 12.85
C PRO A 28 30.05 17.54 11.39
N SER A 29 29.03 18.25 10.94
CA SER A 29 28.91 18.83 9.60
C SER A 29 29.29 20.32 9.61
N PRO A 30 29.77 20.85 8.47
CA PRO A 30 30.13 22.26 8.35
C PRO A 30 28.92 23.19 8.52
N VAL A 31 29.12 24.27 9.27
CA VAL A 31 28.20 25.41 9.36
C VAL A 31 28.74 26.53 8.48
N PHE A 32 27.98 26.83 7.43
CA PHE A 32 28.24 27.81 6.39
C PHE A 32 27.93 29.22 6.86
N ARG A 33 28.86 30.16 6.65
CA ARG A 33 28.73 31.58 7.01
C ARG A 33 28.52 32.43 5.76
N PHE A 34 27.60 33.38 5.86
CA PHE A 34 27.29 34.36 4.83
C PHE A 34 27.32 35.76 5.40
N TYR A 35 27.90 36.70 4.66
CA TYR A 35 27.85 38.13 4.98
C TYR A 35 26.77 38.84 4.16
N ASN A 36 25.80 39.45 4.83
CA ASN A 36 24.81 40.30 4.18
C ASN A 36 25.42 41.69 3.93
N THR A 37 25.76 41.97 2.69
CA THR A 37 26.38 43.23 2.26
C THR A 37 25.48 44.46 2.39
N VAL A 38 24.16 44.27 2.51
CA VAL A 38 23.17 45.35 2.64
C VAL A 38 22.90 45.67 4.11
N LEU A 39 22.82 44.66 4.97
CA LEU A 39 22.50 44.82 6.41
C LEU A 39 23.74 44.83 7.30
N GLY A 40 24.91 44.46 6.77
CA GLY A 40 26.16 44.35 7.53
C GLY A 40 26.16 43.23 8.57
N THR A 41 25.34 42.18 8.38
CA THR A 41 25.13 41.11 9.36
C THR A 41 25.43 39.74 8.80
N HIS A 42 25.73 38.78 9.68
CA HIS A 42 26.06 37.42 9.27
C HIS A 42 24.88 36.46 9.43
N PHE A 43 24.83 35.48 8.55
CA PHE A 43 23.90 34.36 8.57
C PHE A 43 24.68 33.04 8.61
N TYR A 44 24.21 32.09 9.44
CA TYR A 44 24.86 30.80 9.65
C TYR A 44 23.87 29.66 9.42
N THR A 45 24.29 28.65 8.65
CA THR A 45 23.48 27.44 8.40
C THR A 45 24.32 26.18 8.32
N ILE A 46 23.88 25.10 8.95
CA ILE A 46 24.49 23.77 8.79
C ILE A 46 24.00 23.05 7.52
N SER A 47 22.89 23.53 6.92
CA SER A 47 22.24 22.85 5.80
C SER A 47 22.93 23.19 4.48
N PRO A 48 23.52 22.22 3.76
CA PRO A 48 24.08 22.46 2.44
C PRO A 48 23.02 22.98 1.44
N ALA A 49 21.78 22.53 1.57
CA ALA A 49 20.67 22.99 0.73
C ALA A 49 20.28 24.45 1.04
N GLU A 50 20.31 24.88 2.31
CA GLU A 50 20.07 26.29 2.67
C GLU A 50 21.24 27.17 2.21
N ARG A 51 22.49 26.70 2.33
CA ARG A 51 23.67 27.36 1.75
C ARG A 51 23.48 27.58 0.24
N ASP A 52 23.18 26.52 -0.52
CA ASP A 52 23.05 26.62 -1.98
C ASP A 52 21.89 27.52 -2.40
N ALA A 53 20.78 27.49 -1.64
CA ALA A 53 19.67 28.40 -1.86
C ALA A 53 20.04 29.87 -1.58
N VAL A 54 20.84 30.14 -0.53
CA VAL A 54 21.28 31.52 -0.23
C VAL A 54 22.21 32.06 -1.30
N ILE A 55 23.19 31.26 -1.75
CA ILE A 55 24.08 31.60 -2.87
C ILE A 55 23.29 31.91 -4.14
N ALA A 56 22.31 31.08 -4.47
CA ALA A 56 21.59 31.18 -5.74
C ALA A 56 20.53 32.29 -5.78
N ARG A 57 19.93 32.65 -4.63
CA ARG A 57 18.70 33.48 -4.63
C ARG A 57 18.84 34.84 -3.97
N TYR A 58 19.84 35.04 -3.11
CA TYR A 58 19.99 36.29 -2.37
C TYR A 58 21.33 36.94 -2.68
N PRO A 59 21.41 37.75 -3.76
CA PRO A 59 22.66 38.35 -4.20
C PRO A 59 23.28 39.31 -3.15
N GLN A 60 22.49 39.78 -2.19
CA GLN A 60 23.00 40.57 -1.06
C GLN A 60 23.83 39.74 -0.06
N PHE A 61 23.78 38.41 -0.09
CA PHE A 61 24.59 37.54 0.76
C PHE A 61 25.83 37.05 0.01
N THR A 62 27.00 37.39 0.52
CA THR A 62 28.28 36.83 0.08
C THR A 62 28.59 35.59 0.89
N TYR A 63 28.81 34.46 0.22
CA TYR A 63 29.21 33.21 0.87
C TYR A 63 30.69 33.26 1.29
N GLU A 64 30.97 33.05 2.57
CA GLU A 64 32.33 33.14 3.14
C GLU A 64 32.96 31.77 3.43
N GLY A 65 32.29 30.68 3.04
CA GLY A 65 32.73 29.33 3.35
C GLY A 65 32.22 28.82 4.71
N PRO A 66 32.68 27.64 5.15
CA PRO A 66 32.28 27.10 6.43
C PRO A 66 33.10 27.67 7.59
N ALA A 67 32.42 28.18 8.61
CA ALA A 67 33.02 28.93 9.72
C ALA A 67 33.38 28.04 10.92
N PHE A 68 32.63 26.96 11.14
CA PHE A 68 32.86 25.96 12.18
C PHE A 68 32.01 24.71 11.89
N TRP A 69 32.26 23.61 12.60
CA TRP A 69 31.61 22.33 12.41
C TRP A 69 30.78 22.02 13.65
N ALA A 70 29.53 21.61 13.44
CA ALA A 70 28.55 21.29 14.48
C ALA A 70 27.74 20.06 14.10
N TYR A 71 26.91 19.52 14.98
CA TYR A 71 26.24 18.25 14.74
C TYR A 71 24.84 18.47 14.18
N VAL A 72 24.49 17.75 13.11
CA VAL A 72 23.14 17.83 12.51
C VAL A 72 22.10 17.14 13.38
N GLN A 73 22.54 16.20 14.22
CA GLN A 73 21.66 15.39 15.05
C GLN A 73 22.08 15.45 16.54
N PRO A 74 21.14 15.36 17.51
CA PRO A 74 21.36 15.42 18.95
C PRO A 74 21.96 14.14 19.51
N ASP A 75 23.07 14.25 20.21
CA ASP A 75 23.56 13.21 21.12
C ASP A 75 23.24 13.57 22.58
N SER A 76 23.31 12.58 23.48
CA SER A 76 23.25 12.78 24.93
C SER A 76 24.18 13.88 25.48
N SER A 77 25.32 14.10 24.83
CA SER A 77 26.33 15.11 25.16
C SER A 77 26.08 16.49 24.52
N LEU A 78 25.12 16.59 23.60
CA LEU A 78 24.88 17.79 22.79
C LEU A 78 23.59 18.50 23.20
N LYS A 79 23.54 19.81 22.98
CA LYS A 79 22.35 20.64 23.19
C LYS A 79 21.92 21.32 21.89
N PRO A 80 20.60 21.48 21.65
CA PRO A 80 20.11 22.18 20.48
C PRO A 80 20.52 23.65 20.50
N VAL A 81 20.91 24.17 19.34
CA VAL A 81 21.08 25.60 19.09
C VAL A 81 19.83 26.10 18.38
N TYR A 82 19.11 26.99 19.04
CA TYR A 82 17.86 27.62 18.64
C TYR A 82 18.13 28.87 17.79
N ARG A 83 17.49 28.99 16.62
CA ARG A 83 17.58 30.17 15.73
C ARG A 83 16.31 31.02 15.81
N PHE A 84 16.46 32.34 15.74
CA PHE A 84 15.39 33.32 15.69
C PHE A 84 15.63 34.28 14.53
N TYR A 85 14.57 34.65 13.81
CA TYR A 85 14.61 35.65 12.75
C TYR A 85 13.99 36.96 13.23
N ASN A 86 14.74 38.07 13.14
CA ASN A 86 14.24 39.39 13.49
C ASN A 86 13.45 39.99 12.31
N LEU A 87 12.13 40.01 12.40
CA LEU A 87 11.24 40.51 11.34
C LEU A 87 11.45 42.00 11.02
N ARG A 88 12.02 42.78 11.92
CA ARG A 88 12.25 44.22 11.72
C ARG A 88 13.58 44.50 11.03
N THR A 89 14.63 43.76 11.37
CA THR A 89 15.99 44.03 10.89
C THR A 89 16.48 43.04 9.84
N GLY A 90 15.80 41.90 9.66
CA GLY A 90 16.19 40.84 8.74
C GLY A 90 17.38 39.98 9.22
N THR A 91 17.76 40.09 10.49
CA THR A 91 18.95 39.47 11.07
C THR A 91 18.58 38.24 11.91
N HIS A 92 19.52 37.31 12.09
CA HIS A 92 19.27 36.11 12.90
C HIS A 92 19.95 36.20 14.27
N PHE A 93 19.30 35.61 15.27
CA PHE A 93 19.82 35.41 16.63
C PHE A 93 19.85 33.91 16.95
N TYR A 94 20.92 33.45 17.60
CA TYR A 94 21.15 32.05 17.94
C TYR A 94 21.46 31.88 19.43
N THR A 95 20.83 30.92 20.09
CA THR A 95 21.08 30.56 21.49
C THR A 95 20.99 29.07 21.73
N MET A 96 21.83 28.53 22.62
CA MET A 96 21.73 27.13 23.07
C MET A 96 20.88 26.97 24.34
N THR A 97 20.57 28.07 25.03
CA THR A 97 19.93 27.98 26.35
C THR A 97 18.40 27.95 26.21
N GLU A 98 17.80 26.94 26.83
CA GLU A 98 16.33 26.77 26.88
C GLU A 98 15.65 27.99 27.52
N THR A 99 16.28 28.57 28.55
CA THR A 99 15.78 29.73 29.29
C THR A 99 15.79 31.00 28.44
N GLU A 100 16.88 31.30 27.72
CA GLU A 100 16.95 32.48 26.85
C GLU A 100 15.98 32.32 25.67
N LYS A 101 15.85 31.12 25.10
CA LYS A 101 14.82 30.82 24.10
C LYS A 101 13.42 31.19 24.62
N ASN A 102 13.05 30.71 25.80
CA ASN A 102 11.72 30.97 26.38
C ASN A 102 11.53 32.45 26.73
N PHE A 103 12.58 33.13 27.22
CA PHE A 103 12.55 34.56 27.51
C PHE A 103 12.38 35.40 26.24
N VAL A 104 13.09 35.06 25.16
CA VAL A 104 12.97 35.75 23.86
C VAL A 104 11.58 35.56 23.26
N ILE A 105 11.05 34.33 23.27
CA ILE A 105 9.67 34.04 22.82
C ILE A 105 8.65 34.86 23.61
N ALA A 106 8.81 34.99 24.93
CA ALA A 106 7.84 35.67 25.78
C ALA A 106 7.92 37.21 25.70
N ASN A 107 9.10 37.78 25.46
CA ASN A 107 9.33 39.22 25.63
C ASN A 107 9.68 39.98 24.33
N TYR A 108 10.11 39.28 23.27
CA TYR A 108 10.57 39.91 22.03
C TYR A 108 9.83 39.36 20.81
N PRO A 109 8.56 39.73 20.59
CA PRO A 109 7.74 39.20 19.49
C PRO A 109 8.29 39.52 18.09
N VAL A 110 9.22 40.49 17.98
CA VAL A 110 9.93 40.81 16.73
C VAL A 110 10.94 39.72 16.32
N LEU A 111 11.42 38.90 17.27
CA LEU A 111 12.29 37.76 17.05
C LEU A 111 11.44 36.49 16.96
N VAL A 112 11.18 36.02 15.75
CA VAL A 112 10.39 34.81 15.48
C VAL A 112 11.26 33.57 15.67
N PHE A 113 10.85 32.65 16.54
CA PHE A 113 11.55 31.39 16.78
C PHE A 113 11.45 30.46 15.56
N GLU A 114 12.58 30.04 14.99
CA GLU A 114 12.65 29.18 13.79
C GLU A 114 12.95 27.71 14.13
N GLY A 115 13.25 27.38 15.38
CA GLY A 115 13.52 26.02 15.84
C GLY A 115 14.99 25.72 16.12
N PRO A 116 15.32 24.49 16.56
CA PRO A 116 16.70 24.02 16.67
C PRO A 116 17.29 23.80 15.27
N VAL A 117 18.46 24.39 15.00
CA VAL A 117 19.09 24.39 13.65
C VAL A 117 20.34 23.52 13.55
N TYR A 118 20.98 23.22 14.67
CA TYR A 118 22.04 22.21 14.82
C TYR A 118 22.26 21.96 16.31
N TYR A 119 23.16 21.04 16.64
CA TYR A 119 23.51 20.64 17.99
C TYR A 119 25.00 20.90 18.25
N ALA A 120 25.31 21.45 19.42
CA ALA A 120 26.67 21.79 19.81
C ALA A 120 26.92 21.47 21.29
N LEU A 121 28.19 21.57 21.71
CA LEU A 121 28.61 21.18 23.06
C LEU A 121 28.42 22.34 24.04
N PRO A 122 27.82 22.10 25.22
CA PRO A 122 27.63 23.14 26.23
C PRO A 122 28.93 23.48 26.99
N GLY A 123 30.01 22.72 26.83
CA GLY A 123 31.29 22.92 27.51
C GLY A 123 32.50 22.53 26.66
N ALA A 124 33.69 22.99 27.05
CA ALA A 124 34.94 22.75 26.31
C ALA A 124 35.33 21.26 26.35
N VAL A 125 35.59 20.69 25.17
CA VAL A 125 36.14 19.33 24.99
C VAL A 125 37.38 19.42 24.09
N ALA A 126 38.34 18.48 24.25
CA ALA A 126 39.55 18.45 23.42
C ALA A 126 39.21 18.49 21.92
N GLY A 127 39.86 19.39 21.17
CA GLY A 127 39.61 19.60 19.73
C GLY A 127 38.51 20.61 19.39
N THR A 128 37.77 21.13 20.37
CA THR A 128 36.73 22.17 20.15
C THR A 128 37.24 23.57 20.51
N THR A 129 36.58 24.58 19.95
CA THR A 129 36.79 26.00 20.25
C THR A 129 35.47 26.66 20.64
N GLY A 130 35.54 27.74 21.41
CA GLY A 130 34.36 28.52 21.78
C GLY A 130 33.84 29.36 20.61
N LEU A 131 32.51 29.41 20.42
CA LEU A 131 31.85 30.35 19.53
C LEU A 131 31.52 31.64 20.31
N PHE A 132 32.27 32.69 20.03
CA PHE A 132 32.13 34.02 20.64
C PHE A 132 30.88 34.73 20.11
N ARG A 133 30.03 35.27 21.00
CA ARG A 133 28.81 36.02 20.66
C ARG A 133 28.95 37.49 21.01
N PHE A 134 28.46 38.34 20.11
CA PHE A 134 28.41 39.78 20.28
C PHE A 134 27.01 40.32 19.97
N TYR A 135 26.57 41.32 20.72
CA TYR A 135 25.35 42.08 20.46
C TYR A 135 25.68 43.46 19.90
N ASN A 136 25.19 43.76 18.70
CA ASN A 136 25.30 45.08 18.11
C ASN A 136 24.20 45.99 18.67
N THR A 137 24.59 46.90 19.56
CA THR A 137 23.68 47.84 20.23
C THR A 137 23.02 48.85 19.29
N ARG A 138 23.54 49.05 18.06
CA ARG A 138 22.94 49.96 17.06
C ARG A 138 21.90 49.26 16.21
N THR A 139 22.21 48.05 15.74
CA THR A 139 21.34 47.33 14.79
C THR A 139 20.44 46.31 15.49
N GLY A 140 20.73 45.97 16.74
CA GLY A 140 20.05 44.90 17.47
C GLY A 140 20.39 43.49 16.96
N ALA A 141 21.39 43.36 16.07
CA ALA A 141 21.82 42.09 15.49
C ALA A 141 22.89 41.42 16.35
N HIS A 142 23.05 40.10 16.20
CA HIS A 142 24.14 39.38 16.84
C HIS A 142 25.19 38.94 15.81
N PHE A 143 26.45 38.89 16.25
CA PHE A 143 27.59 38.40 15.48
C PHE A 143 28.29 37.26 16.21
N TYR A 144 28.75 36.26 15.46
CA TYR A 144 29.34 35.03 15.99
C TYR A 144 30.68 34.70 15.32
N THR A 145 31.71 34.36 16.08
CA THR A 145 32.97 33.90 15.51
C THR A 145 33.69 32.89 16.39
N THR A 146 34.36 31.93 15.77
CA THR A 146 35.29 31.00 16.43
C THR A 146 36.72 31.53 16.42
N ASN A 147 37.00 32.61 15.68
CA ASN A 147 38.33 33.15 15.48
C ASN A 147 38.65 34.20 16.56
N PRO A 148 39.62 33.94 17.46
CA PRO A 148 40.01 34.90 18.49
C PRO A 148 40.52 36.23 17.92
N ALA A 149 41.18 36.23 16.76
CA ALA A 149 41.66 37.46 16.11
C ALA A 149 40.51 38.31 15.56
N GLU A 150 39.45 37.69 15.04
CA GLU A 150 38.24 38.40 14.58
C GLU A 150 37.46 38.96 15.79
N ARG A 151 37.38 38.21 16.89
CA ARG A 151 36.84 38.68 18.17
C ARG A 151 37.59 39.92 18.67
N ASP A 152 38.93 39.85 18.73
CA ASP A 152 39.76 40.94 19.24
C ASP A 152 39.70 42.16 18.33
N HIS A 153 39.62 41.96 17.01
CA HIS A 153 39.42 43.03 16.04
C HIS A 153 38.05 43.72 16.20
N VAL A 154 36.97 42.97 16.42
CA VAL A 154 35.63 43.54 16.66
C VAL A 154 35.61 44.39 17.93
N LEU A 155 36.21 43.89 19.02
CA LEU A 155 36.33 44.59 20.30
C LEU A 155 37.12 45.89 20.18
N ALA A 156 38.22 45.89 19.42
CA ALA A 156 39.07 47.07 19.27
C ALA A 156 38.48 48.12 18.30
N THR A 157 37.73 47.68 17.29
CA THR A 157 37.37 48.53 16.14
C THR A 157 35.95 49.06 16.19
N TRP A 158 34.98 48.29 16.73
CA TRP A 158 33.56 48.65 16.68
C TRP A 158 32.93 48.69 18.08
N PRO A 159 33.01 49.85 18.77
CA PRO A 159 32.58 49.98 20.17
C PRO A 159 31.07 49.79 20.40
N TRP A 160 30.27 49.68 19.34
CA TRP A 160 28.84 49.37 19.43
C TRP A 160 28.54 47.86 19.42
N PHE A 161 29.53 46.98 19.30
CA PHE A 161 29.37 45.55 19.55
C PHE A 161 29.75 45.22 21.00
N ALA A 162 28.77 44.87 21.81
CA ALA A 162 28.98 44.37 23.17
C ALA A 162 29.33 42.88 23.11
N PHE A 163 30.47 42.49 23.72
CA PHE A 163 30.85 41.08 23.80
C PHE A 163 30.09 40.37 24.91
N GLU A 164 29.42 39.27 24.57
CA GLU A 164 28.54 38.51 25.47
C GLU A 164 29.18 37.19 25.93
N GLY A 165 30.44 36.94 25.55
CA GLY A 165 31.18 35.74 25.94
C GLY A 165 31.07 34.59 24.93
N THR A 166 31.39 33.38 25.39
CA THR A 166 31.26 32.14 24.61
C THR A 166 29.82 31.65 24.68
N ALA A 167 29.13 31.58 23.54
CA ALA A 167 27.76 31.08 23.49
C ALA A 167 27.69 29.55 23.67
N PHE A 168 28.60 28.81 23.03
CA PHE A 168 28.75 27.35 23.11
C PHE A 168 30.03 26.89 22.38
N TYR A 169 30.36 25.59 22.42
CA TYR A 169 31.59 25.03 21.83
C TYR A 169 31.33 24.24 20.54
N VAL A 170 32.20 24.44 19.55
CA VAL A 170 32.11 23.90 18.17
C VAL A 170 33.49 23.47 17.66
N MET A 171 33.57 22.71 16.56
CA MET A 171 34.83 22.28 15.96
C MET A 171 35.37 23.36 14.99
N PRO A 172 36.67 23.74 15.03
CA PRO A 172 37.22 24.82 14.20
C PRO A 172 37.39 24.42 12.72
N SER A 173 37.40 25.41 11.83
CA SER A 173 37.35 25.25 10.36
C SER A 173 38.69 24.97 9.66
N GLY A 174 39.78 24.66 10.39
CA GLY A 174 41.15 24.79 9.85
C GLY A 174 42.20 23.77 10.26
N SER A 175 41.89 22.47 10.43
CA SER A 175 42.92 21.49 10.80
C SER A 175 42.67 20.08 10.26
N LEU A 176 42.86 19.87 8.95
CA LEU A 176 43.27 18.58 8.36
C LEU A 176 44.16 18.82 7.11
N SER A 177 45.47 18.92 7.32
CA SER A 177 46.51 18.86 6.28
C SER A 177 47.37 17.59 6.48
N GLY A 178 47.67 16.87 5.39
CA GLY A 178 48.09 15.45 5.33
C GLY A 178 49.51 15.03 5.81
N PRO A 179 49.90 13.73 5.59
CA PRO A 179 51.11 13.08 6.13
C PRO A 179 52.36 13.34 5.25
N PRO A 180 53.63 13.23 5.73
CA PRO A 180 54.21 11.98 6.28
C PRO A 180 55.23 12.10 7.44
N GLY A 181 55.44 10.99 8.16
CA GLY A 181 56.65 10.72 8.96
C GLY A 181 56.42 10.41 10.45
N GLY A 182 55.77 9.29 10.76
CA GLY A 182 55.69 8.74 12.12
C GLY A 182 56.74 7.65 12.34
N ASN A 183 57.43 7.67 13.48
CA ASN A 183 58.45 6.72 13.91
C ASN A 183 57.95 5.26 13.91
N VAL A 184 58.72 4.31 13.40
CA VAL A 184 58.35 2.88 13.33
C VAL A 184 58.97 2.12 14.51
N SER A 185 58.15 1.44 15.32
CA SER A 185 58.65 0.69 16.49
C SER A 185 59.72 -0.36 16.14
N PRO A 186 60.76 -0.55 16.99
CA PRO A 186 61.80 -1.54 16.78
C PRO A 186 61.27 -2.98 16.94
N LYS A 187 61.91 -3.96 16.29
CA LYS A 187 61.53 -5.39 16.38
C LYS A 187 62.50 -6.14 17.31
N ALA A 188 61.97 -6.93 18.25
CA ALA A 188 62.75 -7.76 19.18
C ALA A 188 62.41 -9.27 19.06
N VAL A 189 63.42 -10.13 19.14
CA VAL A 189 63.27 -11.60 19.15
C VAL A 189 64.07 -12.19 20.30
N LEU A 190 63.42 -12.99 21.16
CA LEU A 190 63.98 -13.63 22.35
C LEU A 190 64.10 -15.14 22.13
N VAL A 191 65.26 -15.72 22.46
CA VAL A 191 65.51 -17.17 22.35
C VAL A 191 66.10 -17.69 23.66
N ALA A 192 65.64 -18.86 24.13
CA ALA A 192 66.15 -19.54 25.31
C ALA A 192 67.03 -20.75 24.94
N SER A 193 68.00 -21.07 25.79
CA SER A 193 68.90 -22.21 25.59
C SER A 193 68.25 -23.59 25.79
N ALA A 194 67.14 -23.68 26.53
CA ALA A 194 66.37 -24.91 26.78
C ALA A 194 64.94 -24.57 27.24
N THR A 195 63.94 -25.45 27.01
CA THR A 195 62.53 -25.23 27.41
C THR A 195 62.10 -26.00 28.68
N GLN A 196 62.94 -26.92 29.19
CA GLN A 196 62.74 -27.58 30.48
C GLN A 196 64.08 -27.71 31.22
N VAL A 197 64.10 -27.45 32.53
CA VAL A 197 65.31 -27.54 33.37
C VAL A 197 64.99 -28.17 34.74
N PRO A 198 65.80 -29.07 35.30
CA PRO A 198 65.54 -29.60 36.65
C PRO A 198 65.69 -28.50 37.71
N VAL A 199 65.19 -28.75 38.94
CA VAL A 199 65.32 -27.78 40.04
C VAL A 199 66.27 -28.30 41.11
N PRO A 200 67.33 -27.52 41.46
CA PRO A 200 67.74 -26.25 40.85
C PRO A 200 68.44 -26.43 39.48
N GLY A 201 68.25 -25.48 38.55
CA GLY A 201 68.83 -25.46 37.19
C GLY A 201 68.88 -24.06 36.57
N THR A 202 69.59 -23.84 35.45
CA THR A 202 69.72 -22.52 34.80
C THR A 202 69.34 -22.55 33.31
N VAL A 203 68.82 -21.43 32.79
CA VAL A 203 68.48 -21.22 31.37
C VAL A 203 69.03 -19.85 30.92
N THR A 204 69.64 -19.78 29.74
CA THR A 204 70.21 -18.53 29.19
C THR A 204 69.37 -18.01 28.04
N PHE A 205 69.12 -16.71 28.02
CA PHE A 205 68.34 -15.98 27.04
C PHE A 205 69.19 -15.01 26.24
N THR A 206 69.00 -14.99 24.92
CA THR A 206 69.65 -14.05 24.00
C THR A 206 68.59 -13.30 23.20
N VAL A 207 68.72 -11.97 23.12
CA VAL A 207 67.81 -11.10 22.37
C VAL A 207 68.51 -10.49 21.16
N SER A 208 67.84 -10.53 20.01
CA SER A 208 68.20 -9.74 18.82
C SER A 208 67.15 -8.65 18.61
N ALA A 209 67.59 -7.39 18.52
CA ALA A 209 66.71 -6.25 18.29
C ALA A 209 67.22 -5.38 17.14
N THR A 210 66.32 -4.95 16.27
CA THR A 210 66.62 -4.11 15.10
C THR A 210 65.55 -3.04 14.91
N ASP A 211 65.96 -1.86 14.49
CA ASP A 211 65.07 -0.77 14.11
C ASP A 211 65.32 -0.41 12.64
N THR A 212 64.24 -0.18 11.89
CA THR A 212 64.27 0.06 10.44
C THR A 212 64.35 1.53 10.06
N ASP A 213 63.93 2.45 10.93
CA ASP A 213 63.97 3.91 10.69
C ASP A 213 64.71 4.70 11.79
N GLY A 214 65.36 3.98 12.72
CA GLY A 214 66.15 4.52 13.82
C GLY A 214 67.21 3.55 14.36
N THR A 215 67.59 3.74 15.63
CA THR A 215 68.53 2.87 16.36
C THR A 215 67.89 2.36 17.63
N VAL A 216 68.17 1.11 18.00
CA VAL A 216 67.67 0.53 19.26
C VAL A 216 68.43 1.15 20.44
N MET A 217 67.71 1.87 21.29
CA MET A 217 68.23 2.58 22.47
C MET A 217 68.34 1.66 23.70
N SER A 218 67.38 0.75 23.92
CA SER A 218 67.47 -0.25 24.99
C SER A 218 66.71 -1.54 24.69
N VAL A 219 67.10 -2.62 25.36
CA VAL A 219 66.42 -3.92 25.34
C VAL A 219 66.29 -4.44 26.77
N ALA A 220 65.07 -4.81 27.18
CA ALA A 220 64.80 -5.36 28.50
C ALA A 220 64.13 -6.73 28.44
N ILE A 221 64.49 -7.64 29.37
CA ILE A 221 63.92 -8.99 29.48
C ILE A 221 63.03 -9.06 30.73
N TYR A 222 61.89 -9.73 30.60
CA TYR A 222 60.86 -9.88 31.62
C TYR A 222 60.51 -11.36 31.83
N ASN A 223 60.04 -11.71 33.03
CA ASN A 223 59.31 -12.93 33.31
C ASN A 223 57.91 -12.55 33.82
N GLY A 224 56.87 -12.85 33.02
CA GLY A 224 55.57 -12.23 33.18
C GLY A 224 55.67 -10.70 33.03
N SER A 225 55.20 -9.96 34.02
CA SER A 225 55.31 -8.49 34.09
C SER A 225 56.56 -7.99 34.81
N THR A 226 57.36 -8.88 35.42
CA THR A 226 58.52 -8.49 36.23
C THR A 226 59.74 -8.31 35.34
N LYS A 227 60.31 -7.09 35.32
CA LYS A 227 61.56 -6.77 34.60
C LYS A 227 62.74 -7.43 35.31
N LEU A 228 63.51 -8.22 34.56
CA LEU A 228 64.67 -8.96 35.10
C LEU A 228 66.00 -8.29 34.76
N ALA A 229 66.11 -7.73 33.54
CA ALA A 229 67.31 -7.03 33.09
C ALA A 229 66.99 -5.99 32.00
N GLU A 230 67.84 -4.98 31.84
CA GLU A 230 67.83 -4.02 30.74
C GLU A 230 69.26 -3.73 30.27
N PHE A 231 69.41 -3.57 28.97
CA PHE A 231 70.68 -3.37 28.28
C PHE A 231 70.53 -2.21 27.30
N THR A 232 71.57 -1.38 27.19
CA THR A 232 71.58 -0.22 26.27
C THR A 232 72.59 -0.38 25.12
N ALA A 233 73.28 -1.52 25.03
CA ALA A 233 74.16 -1.90 23.91
C ALA A 233 74.33 -3.43 23.84
N PRO A 234 74.51 -4.03 22.64
CA PRO A 234 74.65 -5.48 22.47
C PRO A 234 76.05 -5.98 22.90
N PRO A 235 76.20 -7.27 23.29
CA PRO A 235 75.20 -8.35 23.19
C PRO A 235 74.18 -8.37 24.34
N TYR A 236 72.90 -8.60 24.00
CA TYR A 236 71.78 -8.63 24.95
C TYR A 236 71.52 -10.07 25.46
N VAL A 237 72.25 -10.48 26.50
CA VAL A 237 72.20 -11.86 27.04
C VAL A 237 71.94 -11.86 28.53
N TYR A 238 71.03 -12.73 29.00
CA TYR A 238 70.67 -12.87 30.42
C TYR A 238 70.50 -14.34 30.82
N THR A 239 71.09 -14.76 31.93
CA THR A 239 70.94 -16.13 32.47
C THR A 239 70.04 -16.13 33.71
N TYR A 240 69.00 -16.95 33.69
CA TYR A 240 68.05 -17.12 34.78
C TYR A 240 68.27 -18.45 35.51
N ALA A 241 68.31 -18.41 36.85
CA ALA A 241 68.41 -19.59 37.70
C ALA A 241 67.04 -20.00 38.25
N ALA A 242 66.51 -21.13 37.78
CA ALA A 242 65.29 -21.72 38.28
C ALA A 242 65.59 -22.57 39.53
N THR A 243 65.33 -22.00 40.70
CA THR A 243 65.55 -22.66 42.01
C THR A 243 64.27 -23.25 42.60
N VAL A 244 63.13 -23.10 41.93
CA VAL A 244 61.82 -23.63 42.34
C VAL A 244 61.10 -24.28 41.15
N ALA A 245 60.42 -25.39 41.39
CA ALA A 245 59.69 -26.11 40.34
C ALA A 245 58.47 -25.31 39.89
N GLY A 246 58.26 -25.21 38.58
CA GLY A 246 57.21 -24.37 38.01
C GLY A 246 57.41 -24.02 36.54
N ASP A 247 56.38 -23.40 35.97
CA ASP A 247 56.38 -22.89 34.59
C ASP A 247 56.63 -21.37 34.62
N TYR A 248 57.60 -20.91 33.83
CA TYR A 248 58.06 -19.52 33.74
C TYR A 248 57.87 -18.99 32.31
N MET A 249 57.54 -17.70 32.14
CA MET A 249 57.13 -17.13 30.84
C MET A 249 57.91 -15.86 30.54
N PHE A 250 58.86 -15.92 29.60
CA PHE A 250 59.78 -14.81 29.36
C PHE A 250 59.47 -14.02 28.08
N THR A 251 59.65 -12.70 28.11
CA THR A 251 59.53 -11.80 26.95
C THR A 251 60.67 -10.78 26.94
N ALA A 252 60.94 -10.17 25.78
CA ALA A 252 61.87 -9.05 25.66
C ALA A 252 61.20 -7.84 25.00
N VAL A 253 61.54 -6.63 25.44
CA VAL A 253 61.04 -5.36 24.91
C VAL A 253 62.22 -4.52 24.45
N ALA A 254 62.24 -4.11 23.17
CA ALA A 254 63.20 -3.16 22.63
C ALA A 254 62.56 -1.76 22.50
N THR A 255 63.32 -0.71 22.79
CA THR A 255 62.93 0.70 22.68
C THR A 255 63.90 1.43 21.76
N ASP A 256 63.41 2.25 20.83
CA ASP A 256 64.25 3.01 19.89
C ASP A 256 64.65 4.41 20.41
N ASP A 257 65.49 5.11 19.65
CA ASP A 257 66.01 6.45 19.94
C ASP A 257 64.94 7.57 19.93
N LYS A 258 63.72 7.26 19.48
CA LYS A 258 62.58 8.18 19.47
C LYS A 258 61.44 7.74 20.40
N GLY A 259 61.69 6.70 21.20
CA GLY A 259 60.84 6.24 22.29
C GLY A 259 59.74 5.25 21.91
N ALA A 260 59.70 4.71 20.68
CA ALA A 260 58.75 3.64 20.35
C ALA A 260 59.30 2.26 20.76
N THR A 261 58.39 1.35 21.11
CA THR A 261 58.74 0.04 21.68
C THR A 261 58.17 -1.11 20.88
N GLY A 262 58.91 -2.23 20.77
CA GLY A 262 58.40 -3.50 20.27
C GLY A 262 58.78 -4.69 21.15
N VAL A 263 57.87 -5.66 21.24
CA VAL A 263 57.93 -6.78 22.19
C VAL A 263 58.10 -8.10 21.43
N SER A 264 58.90 -9.02 21.98
CA SER A 264 59.06 -10.38 21.44
C SER A 264 57.89 -11.29 21.81
N ASP A 265 57.78 -12.43 21.12
CA ASP A 265 56.91 -13.51 21.57
C ASP A 265 57.35 -14.06 22.95
N VAL A 266 56.41 -14.72 23.64
CA VAL A 266 56.63 -15.32 24.97
C VAL A 266 57.35 -16.67 24.83
N VAL A 267 58.40 -16.90 25.63
CA VAL A 267 59.15 -18.15 25.69
C VAL A 267 58.88 -18.88 27.02
N PRO A 268 58.14 -20.01 27.03
CA PRO A 268 57.83 -20.80 28.22
C PRO A 268 58.97 -21.75 28.65
N ILE A 269 59.33 -21.79 29.94
CA ILE A 269 60.32 -22.71 30.55
C ILE A 269 59.71 -23.47 31.74
N LYS A 270 59.83 -24.80 31.80
CA LYS A 270 59.32 -25.64 32.91
C LYS A 270 60.42 -26.25 33.78
N ALA A 271 60.25 -26.34 35.10
CA ALA A 271 61.25 -26.93 36.01
C ALA A 271 60.72 -27.93 37.09
N GLY A 272 61.37 -29.10 37.36
CA GLY A 272 60.96 -30.15 38.37
C GLY A 272 61.80 -31.47 38.52
N THR A 273 61.45 -32.43 39.43
CA THR A 273 62.15 -33.72 39.84
C THR A 273 61.24 -35.02 39.81
N GLY A 274 61.75 -36.27 39.61
CA GLY A 274 60.98 -37.50 39.16
C GLY A 274 60.76 -38.80 40.04
N ALA A 275 60.36 -39.94 39.41
CA ALA A 275 60.09 -41.38 39.82
C ALA A 275 58.72 -41.80 40.48
N GLY A 276 58.14 -42.99 40.13
CA GLY A 276 56.67 -43.22 39.89
C GLY A 276 55.74 -44.10 40.81
N ASN A 277 54.48 -44.30 40.34
CA ASN A 277 53.19 -44.42 41.07
C ASN A 277 52.21 -45.53 40.54
N VAL A 278 51.24 -46.06 41.34
CA VAL A 278 50.16 -46.99 40.90
C VAL A 278 48.83 -46.23 40.68
N ALA A 279 48.18 -46.44 39.53
CA ALA A 279 47.03 -45.66 39.09
C ALA A 279 45.66 -46.10 39.68
N PRO A 280 44.68 -45.20 39.82
CA PRO A 280 43.37 -45.47 40.40
C PRO A 280 42.43 -46.24 39.44
N THR A 281 41.27 -46.69 39.92
CA THR A 281 40.21 -47.36 39.12
C THR A 281 38.93 -46.51 39.05
N THR A 282 38.15 -46.57 37.95
CA THR A 282 36.91 -45.77 37.80
C THR A 282 35.84 -46.37 36.88
N THR A 283 34.55 -46.10 37.16
CA THR A 283 33.38 -46.48 36.34
C THR A 283 32.47 -45.28 36.05
N LEU A 284 31.61 -45.39 35.02
CA LEU A 284 30.71 -44.31 34.57
C LEU A 284 29.32 -44.87 34.19
N ILE A 285 28.25 -44.17 34.58
CA ILE A 285 26.85 -44.45 34.17
C ILE A 285 26.10 -43.17 33.76
N ALA A 286 25.13 -43.30 32.86
CA ALA A 286 24.25 -42.20 32.42
C ALA A 286 22.81 -42.42 32.92
N SER A 287 22.12 -41.33 33.29
CA SER A 287 20.76 -41.40 33.85
C SER A 287 19.68 -41.85 32.86
N ALA A 288 19.91 -41.75 31.55
CA ALA A 288 19.02 -42.22 30.49
C ALA A 288 19.81 -42.51 29.18
N PRO A 289 19.39 -43.49 28.35
CA PRO A 289 20.09 -43.86 27.12
C PRO A 289 19.71 -43.00 25.90
N THR A 290 18.57 -42.30 25.94
CA THR A 290 18.10 -41.44 24.84
C THR A 290 17.45 -40.16 25.34
N LEU A 291 17.51 -39.11 24.51
CA LEU A 291 16.88 -37.81 24.78
C LEU A 291 16.51 -37.08 23.46
N ALA A 292 15.70 -36.03 23.55
CA ALA A 292 15.52 -35.09 22.43
C ALA A 292 16.67 -34.06 22.42
N VAL A 293 16.97 -33.49 21.25
CA VAL A 293 17.93 -32.37 21.16
C VAL A 293 17.48 -31.22 22.08
N GLY A 294 18.40 -30.71 22.91
CA GLY A 294 18.14 -29.72 23.95
C GLY A 294 17.80 -30.29 25.33
N GLY A 295 17.56 -31.60 25.44
CA GLY A 295 17.42 -32.28 26.74
C GLY A 295 18.76 -32.48 27.45
N THR A 296 18.72 -32.82 28.75
CA THR A 296 19.91 -33.10 29.56
C THR A 296 19.95 -34.54 30.08
N VAL A 297 21.14 -35.11 30.18
CA VAL A 297 21.42 -36.39 30.84
C VAL A 297 22.50 -36.20 31.90
N THR A 298 22.40 -36.87 33.05
CA THR A 298 23.42 -36.77 34.11
C THR A 298 24.32 -38.00 34.10
N LEU A 299 25.62 -37.78 34.03
CA LEU A 299 26.69 -38.76 34.09
C LEU A 299 27.23 -38.83 35.52
N THR A 300 27.37 -40.03 36.07
CA THR A 300 27.90 -40.23 37.43
C THR A 300 29.10 -41.16 37.36
N ALA A 301 30.27 -40.66 37.78
CA ALA A 301 31.48 -41.47 37.87
C ALA A 301 31.68 -41.97 39.30
N SER A 302 32.39 -43.08 39.46
CA SER A 302 32.85 -43.58 40.76
C SER A 302 34.29 -44.05 40.64
N ALA A 303 35.20 -43.45 41.41
CA ALA A 303 36.64 -43.72 41.36
C ALA A 303 37.23 -44.10 42.72
N THR A 304 38.25 -44.96 42.74
CA THR A 304 38.92 -45.47 43.96
C THR A 304 40.41 -45.70 43.70
N ASP A 305 41.27 -45.28 44.64
CA ASP A 305 42.72 -45.53 44.59
C ASP A 305 43.19 -46.38 45.78
N THR A 306 44.15 -47.26 45.54
CA THR A 306 44.52 -48.34 46.47
C THR A 306 45.79 -48.08 47.26
N ASP A 307 46.73 -47.27 46.75
CA ASP A 307 47.99 -46.91 47.43
C ASP A 307 48.17 -45.38 47.59
N GLY A 308 47.17 -44.62 47.15
CA GLY A 308 47.10 -43.17 47.24
C GLY A 308 45.68 -42.66 47.47
N ILE A 309 45.44 -41.42 47.08
CA ILE A 309 44.13 -40.77 47.14
C ILE A 309 43.77 -40.27 45.74
N ILE A 310 42.48 -40.23 45.43
CA ILE A 310 42.03 -39.60 44.18
C ILE A 310 42.28 -38.10 44.29
N ALA A 311 43.00 -37.53 43.32
CA ALA A 311 43.17 -36.10 43.19
C ALA A 311 42.03 -35.47 42.41
N LYS A 312 41.53 -36.14 41.36
CA LYS A 312 40.40 -35.67 40.54
C LYS A 312 39.78 -36.76 39.68
N VAL A 313 38.56 -36.50 39.20
CA VAL A 313 37.92 -37.28 38.15
C VAL A 313 37.45 -36.35 37.03
N ASP A 314 37.86 -36.72 35.82
CA ASP A 314 37.65 -35.98 34.59
C ASP A 314 36.64 -36.72 33.68
N PHE A 315 35.55 -36.07 33.29
CA PHE A 315 34.57 -36.61 32.36
C PHE A 315 34.89 -36.16 30.94
N TYR A 316 34.91 -37.10 30.00
CA TYR A 316 35.19 -36.87 28.59
C TYR A 316 34.03 -37.31 27.71
N GLN A 317 33.89 -36.64 26.56
CA GLN A 317 33.10 -37.09 25.42
C GLN A 317 34.07 -37.37 24.27
N GLY A 318 34.21 -38.63 23.88
CA GLY A 318 35.34 -39.05 23.04
C GLY A 318 36.68 -38.64 23.68
N THR A 319 37.47 -37.82 23.00
CA THR A 319 38.76 -37.29 23.50
C THR A 319 38.66 -35.88 24.10
N THR A 320 37.48 -35.25 24.07
CA THR A 320 37.27 -33.89 24.58
C THR A 320 36.92 -33.92 26.07
N LEU A 321 37.69 -33.22 26.91
CA LEU A 321 37.42 -33.08 28.33
C LEU A 321 36.21 -32.16 28.55
N LEU A 322 35.17 -32.67 29.20
CA LEU A 322 33.96 -31.90 29.52
C LEU A 322 34.07 -31.21 30.87
N LYS A 323 34.54 -31.95 31.89
CA LYS A 323 34.67 -31.44 33.24
C LYS A 323 35.73 -32.19 34.01
N SER A 324 36.67 -31.44 34.56
CA SER A 324 37.59 -31.93 35.58
C SER A 324 37.05 -31.59 36.96
N THR A 325 36.86 -32.60 37.81
CA THR A 325 36.34 -32.39 39.16
C THR A 325 37.40 -32.84 40.17
N PRO A 326 38.04 -31.89 40.87
CA PRO A 326 38.95 -32.22 41.95
C PRO A 326 38.22 -32.98 43.05
N ALA A 327 38.87 -34.02 43.58
CA ALA A 327 38.40 -34.72 44.76
C ALA A 327 38.75 -33.91 46.01
N PRO A 328 37.92 -33.94 47.06
CA PRO A 328 38.27 -33.36 48.35
C PRO A 328 39.56 -33.98 48.90
N ALA A 329 40.33 -33.20 49.67
CA ALA A 329 41.61 -33.68 50.22
C ALA A 329 41.47 -35.00 51.00
N ASN A 330 42.46 -35.87 50.86
CA ASN A 330 42.55 -37.20 51.50
C ASN A 330 41.43 -38.19 51.12
N SER A 331 40.87 -38.12 49.92
CA SER A 331 39.78 -39.00 49.47
C SER A 331 40.30 -40.24 48.75
N PRO A 332 40.32 -41.44 49.38
CA PRO A 332 40.70 -42.68 48.69
C PRO A 332 39.64 -43.14 47.67
N SER A 333 38.43 -42.56 47.72
CA SER A 333 37.38 -42.75 46.70
C SER A 333 36.62 -41.45 46.42
N PHE A 334 36.15 -41.26 45.19
CA PHE A 334 35.45 -40.04 44.77
C PHE A 334 34.45 -40.30 43.65
N ALA A 335 33.21 -39.81 43.80
CA ALA A 335 32.10 -40.09 42.87
C ALA A 335 31.36 -38.82 42.40
N PRO A 336 31.98 -38.00 41.54
CA PRO A 336 31.35 -36.78 41.05
C PRO A 336 30.28 -37.05 39.97
N THR A 337 29.48 -36.03 39.67
CA THR A 337 28.51 -36.04 38.58
C THR A 337 28.75 -34.91 37.60
N TYR A 338 28.32 -35.12 36.35
CA TYR A 338 28.33 -34.13 35.28
C TYR A 338 27.03 -34.20 34.47
N THR A 339 26.32 -33.08 34.34
CA THR A 339 25.12 -33.00 33.50
C THR A 339 25.49 -32.53 32.09
N TYR A 340 25.24 -33.38 31.10
CA TYR A 340 25.45 -33.11 29.69
C TYR A 340 24.14 -32.72 29.00
N THR A 341 24.16 -31.65 28.21
CA THR A 341 23.01 -31.22 27.38
C THR A 341 23.34 -31.48 25.91
N ALA A 342 22.51 -32.26 25.23
CA ALA A 342 22.76 -32.59 23.82
C ALA A 342 22.31 -31.43 22.92
N ALA A 343 23.27 -30.63 22.47
CA ALA A 343 22.99 -29.47 21.61
C ALA A 343 22.65 -29.83 20.16
N THR A 344 22.95 -31.05 19.72
CA THR A 344 22.69 -31.54 18.35
C THR A 344 22.18 -32.98 18.35
N ALA A 345 21.48 -33.38 17.29
CA ALA A 345 21.04 -34.77 17.10
C ALA A 345 22.26 -35.66 16.78
N GLY A 346 22.28 -36.88 17.32
CA GLY A 346 23.41 -37.79 17.15
C GLY A 346 23.64 -38.69 18.36
N SER A 347 24.59 -39.62 18.24
CA SER A 347 24.97 -40.53 19.32
C SER A 347 26.30 -40.10 19.91
N PHE A 348 26.35 -39.97 21.23
CA PHE A 348 27.49 -39.42 21.98
C PHE A 348 28.01 -40.43 22.98
N SER A 349 29.33 -40.64 23.00
CA SER A 349 29.99 -41.63 23.86
C SER A 349 30.89 -40.95 24.89
N PHE A 350 30.77 -41.36 26.15
CA PHE A 350 31.41 -40.73 27.30
C PHE A 350 32.25 -41.72 28.11
N ILE A 351 33.37 -41.24 28.64
CA ILE A 351 34.21 -41.96 29.61
C ILE A 351 34.58 -41.04 30.77
N ALA A 352 34.95 -41.60 31.91
CA ALA A 352 35.54 -40.87 33.03
C ALA A 352 36.97 -41.36 33.27
N VAL A 353 37.88 -40.46 33.60
CA VAL A 353 39.27 -40.74 33.94
C VAL A 353 39.55 -40.21 35.34
N ALA A 354 39.91 -41.10 36.26
CA ALA A 354 40.35 -40.73 37.59
C ALA A 354 41.87 -40.56 37.61
N THR A 355 42.36 -39.56 38.34
CA THR A 355 43.79 -39.33 38.56
C THR A 355 44.06 -39.32 40.06
N ASP A 356 45.07 -40.05 40.51
CA ASP A 356 45.50 -40.08 41.90
C ASP A 356 46.44 -38.92 42.28
N ASP A 357 46.85 -38.88 43.56
CA ASP A 357 47.71 -37.87 44.18
C ASP A 357 49.16 -37.87 43.69
N LYS A 358 49.55 -38.90 42.95
CA LYS A 358 50.90 -39.07 42.39
C LYS A 358 50.87 -39.12 40.86
N GLY A 359 49.72 -38.79 40.24
CA GLY A 359 49.55 -38.55 38.81
C GLY A 359 49.22 -39.79 37.97
N GLY A 360 48.95 -40.94 38.58
CA GLY A 360 48.51 -42.16 37.91
C GLY A 360 47.04 -42.04 37.51
N THR A 361 46.65 -42.68 36.40
CA THR A 361 45.31 -42.52 35.83
C THR A 361 44.62 -43.83 35.48
N GLY A 362 43.35 -43.97 35.83
CA GLY A 362 42.48 -45.06 35.37
C GLY A 362 41.22 -44.56 34.67
N THR A 363 40.76 -45.31 33.68
CA THR A 363 39.70 -44.90 32.75
C THR A 363 38.52 -45.87 32.78
N SER A 364 37.30 -45.35 32.78
CA SER A 364 36.07 -46.15 32.76
C SER A 364 35.79 -46.77 31.39
N GLY A 365 34.88 -47.75 31.34
CA GLY A 365 34.20 -48.14 30.09
C GLY A 365 33.38 -46.99 29.52
N ALA A 366 33.11 -47.04 28.22
CA ALA A 366 32.36 -46.00 27.51
C ALA A 366 30.84 -46.18 27.61
N VAL A 367 30.12 -45.08 27.82
CA VAL A 367 28.64 -45.03 27.90
C VAL A 367 28.10 -44.18 26.75
N SER A 368 27.17 -44.74 25.97
CA SER A 368 26.58 -44.07 24.81
C SER A 368 25.16 -43.56 25.07
N VAL A 369 24.87 -42.35 24.62
CA VAL A 369 23.57 -41.69 24.72
C VAL A 369 23.16 -41.12 23.35
N THR A 370 21.94 -41.38 22.88
CA THR A 370 21.45 -40.98 21.54
C THR A 370 20.37 -39.90 21.59
N ALA A 371 20.58 -38.83 20.81
CA ALA A 371 19.63 -37.73 20.64
C ALA A 371 18.90 -37.80 19.28
N ASN A 372 17.56 -37.90 19.29
CA ASN A 372 16.70 -38.04 18.09
C ASN A 372 16.11 -36.69 17.60
N ALA A 373 15.80 -36.58 16.30
CA ALA A 373 15.11 -35.41 15.70
C ALA A 373 13.59 -35.63 15.51
N ALA A 374 12.77 -34.57 15.63
CA ALA A 374 11.33 -34.60 15.34
C ALA A 374 11.04 -34.32 13.84
N GLY A 375 9.97 -34.88 13.26
CA GLY A 375 9.56 -34.62 11.86
C GLY A 375 8.81 -33.29 11.69
N ASN A 376 9.02 -32.58 10.57
CA ASN A 376 8.61 -31.19 10.34
C ASN A 376 7.55 -31.01 9.22
N LYS A 377 6.50 -30.20 9.40
CA LYS A 377 5.60 -29.73 8.33
C LYS A 377 5.92 -28.26 7.99
N PRO A 378 6.03 -27.88 6.70
CA PRO A 378 6.39 -26.51 6.33
C PRO A 378 5.33 -25.46 6.68
N PRO A 379 5.72 -24.19 6.89
CA PRO A 379 4.80 -23.10 7.25
C PRO A 379 3.99 -22.60 6.04
N ALA A 380 2.87 -21.91 6.27
CA ALA A 380 2.08 -21.20 5.26
C ALA A 380 2.38 -19.69 5.27
N VAL A 381 2.29 -18.98 4.13
CA VAL A 381 2.51 -17.51 4.03
C VAL A 381 1.79 -16.84 2.85
N THR A 382 1.36 -15.58 3.03
CA THR A 382 0.74 -14.69 2.02
C THR A 382 1.45 -13.33 1.98
N VAL A 383 1.23 -12.47 0.97
CA VAL A 383 1.68 -11.06 0.93
C VAL A 383 0.70 -10.18 0.13
N SER A 384 0.55 -8.90 0.48
CA SER A 384 -0.42 -7.91 -0.04
C SER A 384 0.19 -6.51 -0.12
N ALA A 385 -0.23 -5.62 -1.02
CA ALA A 385 0.35 -4.28 -1.13
C ALA A 385 -0.61 -3.17 -0.67
N SER A 386 -0.08 -2.15 0.01
CA SER A 386 -0.83 -0.98 0.53
C SER A 386 -1.52 -0.13 -0.53
N THR A 387 -1.04 -0.20 -1.77
CA THR A 387 -1.63 0.48 -2.92
C THR A 387 -1.13 -0.21 -4.18
N SER A 388 -1.95 -0.22 -5.22
CA SER A 388 -1.53 -0.65 -6.55
C SER A 388 -0.88 0.50 -7.32
N PHE A 389 -0.92 1.74 -6.81
CA PHE A 389 -0.54 2.94 -7.54
C PHE A 389 0.31 3.92 -6.73
N VAL A 390 1.30 4.45 -7.40
CA VAL A 390 2.38 5.28 -6.92
C VAL A 390 2.63 6.25 -8.05
N THR A 391 2.71 7.55 -7.84
CA THR A 391 3.25 8.44 -8.88
C THR A 391 4.77 8.30 -8.87
N VAL A 392 5.42 7.91 -9.98
CA VAL A 392 6.85 7.84 -10.13
C VAL A 392 7.54 9.18 -10.38
N PRO A 393 8.76 9.30 -9.85
CA PRO A 393 9.34 8.41 -8.84
C PRO A 393 8.51 8.37 -7.53
N GLY A 394 8.21 7.18 -6.97
CA GLY A 394 7.37 6.99 -5.75
C GLY A 394 7.49 5.59 -5.13
N SER A 395 6.68 5.16 -4.14
CA SER A 395 6.90 3.90 -3.40
C SER A 395 5.66 3.20 -2.86
N VAL A 396 5.77 1.92 -2.50
CA VAL A 396 4.69 1.06 -1.99
C VAL A 396 5.05 0.13 -0.83
N THR A 397 4.12 -0.11 0.10
CA THR A 397 4.23 -1.10 1.19
C THR A 397 3.61 -2.44 0.85
N LEU A 398 4.14 -3.51 1.42
CA LEU A 398 3.82 -4.93 1.23
C LEU A 398 3.65 -5.58 2.60
N THR A 399 2.72 -6.51 2.75
CA THR A 399 2.28 -7.08 4.03
C THR A 399 1.98 -8.55 3.86
N ALA A 400 2.71 -9.39 4.55
CA ALA A 400 2.59 -10.83 4.61
C ALA A 400 1.86 -11.34 5.88
N SER A 401 1.34 -12.55 5.79
CA SER A 401 0.74 -13.28 6.92
C SER A 401 1.18 -14.73 6.83
N ALA A 402 1.72 -15.30 7.91
CA ALA A 402 2.29 -16.65 7.92
C ALA A 402 1.95 -17.41 9.22
N SER A 403 1.82 -18.74 9.12
CA SER A 403 1.50 -19.63 10.25
C SER A 403 2.12 -21.01 10.04
N ASP A 404 2.45 -21.71 11.12
CA ASP A 404 3.00 -23.06 11.06
C ASP A 404 2.16 -24.05 11.87
N ALA A 405 1.96 -25.27 11.36
CA ALA A 405 0.93 -26.19 11.84
C ALA A 405 1.44 -27.16 12.93
N ASP A 406 2.73 -27.46 12.95
CA ASP A 406 3.37 -28.33 13.94
C ASP A 406 4.60 -27.70 14.63
N GLY A 407 4.93 -26.46 14.29
CA GLY A 407 6.03 -25.69 14.88
C GLY A 407 5.78 -24.18 14.92
N THR A 408 6.84 -23.41 14.72
CA THR A 408 6.82 -21.95 14.68
C THR A 408 7.54 -21.43 13.45
N VAL A 409 6.96 -20.43 12.77
CA VAL A 409 7.65 -19.69 11.70
C VAL A 409 8.84 -18.92 12.30
N THR A 410 10.05 -19.18 11.84
CA THR A 410 11.29 -18.53 12.29
C THR A 410 11.82 -17.47 11.34
N LYS A 411 11.36 -17.38 10.08
CA LYS A 411 11.81 -16.35 9.14
C LYS A 411 10.81 -16.07 8.02
N ILE A 412 10.77 -14.85 7.48
CA ILE A 412 9.96 -14.38 6.35
C ILE A 412 10.84 -13.51 5.45
N THR A 413 10.99 -13.86 4.17
CA THR A 413 11.91 -13.17 3.25
C THR A 413 11.13 -12.46 2.15
N PHE A 414 11.23 -11.14 2.04
CA PHE A 414 10.61 -10.40 0.95
C PHE A 414 11.53 -10.26 -0.25
N TYR A 415 10.96 -10.21 -1.45
CA TYR A 415 11.69 -10.06 -2.70
C TYR A 415 11.05 -8.97 -3.55
N LYS A 416 11.85 -8.31 -4.37
CA LYS A 416 11.45 -7.39 -5.43
C LYS A 416 11.89 -7.98 -6.75
N ASP A 417 10.96 -8.31 -7.63
CA ASP A 417 11.29 -8.87 -8.95
C ASP A 417 12.24 -10.10 -8.84
N GLY A 418 12.03 -10.94 -7.81
CA GLY A 418 12.85 -12.14 -7.53
C GLY A 418 14.20 -11.86 -6.83
N VAL A 419 14.61 -10.60 -6.73
CA VAL A 419 15.78 -10.19 -5.96
C VAL A 419 15.38 -10.03 -4.50
N LYS A 420 16.07 -10.74 -3.61
CA LYS A 420 15.85 -10.63 -2.17
C LYS A 420 15.96 -9.16 -1.74
N LEU A 421 14.91 -8.66 -1.10
CA LEU A 421 14.88 -7.35 -0.46
C LEU A 421 15.38 -7.44 0.97
N VAL A 422 14.77 -8.31 1.79
CA VAL A 422 14.98 -8.37 3.24
C VAL A 422 14.47 -9.68 3.85
N ASP A 423 15.16 -10.21 4.87
CA ASP A 423 14.65 -11.27 5.76
C ASP A 423 14.08 -10.64 7.04
N ILE A 424 13.00 -11.20 7.55
CA ILE A 424 12.31 -10.78 8.77
C ILE A 424 12.12 -12.00 9.65
N ILE A 425 12.48 -11.92 10.94
CA ILE A 425 12.37 -13.03 11.90
C ILE A 425 11.14 -12.77 12.79
N PRO A 426 10.09 -13.63 12.78
CA PRO A 426 8.97 -13.52 13.71
C PRO A 426 9.44 -13.52 15.18
N PRO A 427 8.74 -12.83 16.10
CA PRO A 427 7.38 -12.29 15.97
C PRO A 427 7.31 -10.89 15.32
N ALA A 428 8.36 -10.43 14.64
CA ALA A 428 8.35 -9.16 13.92
C ALA A 428 7.24 -9.08 12.84
N PRO A 429 6.65 -7.90 12.56
CA PRO A 429 5.59 -7.73 11.57
C PRO A 429 6.07 -8.08 10.16
N LEU A 430 5.30 -8.92 9.47
CA LEU A 430 5.69 -9.42 8.17
C LEU A 430 5.35 -8.37 7.10
N THR A 431 6.09 -7.27 6.95
CA THR A 431 5.79 -6.23 5.93
C THR A 431 7.08 -5.64 5.36
N THR A 432 7.11 -5.17 4.10
CA THR A 432 8.25 -4.39 3.55
C THR A 432 7.83 -3.34 2.53
N THR A 433 8.58 -2.25 2.35
CA THR A 433 8.22 -1.12 1.47
C THR A 433 9.28 -0.89 0.42
N VAL A 434 8.88 -0.55 -0.81
CA VAL A 434 9.77 -0.48 -1.97
C VAL A 434 9.56 0.78 -2.81
N ALA A 435 10.69 1.41 -3.17
CA ALA A 435 10.75 2.54 -4.08
C ALA A 435 10.71 2.12 -5.57
N LEU A 436 10.03 2.95 -6.35
CA LEU A 436 9.73 2.89 -7.77
C LEU A 436 10.31 4.18 -8.41
N ALA A 437 11.54 4.15 -8.92
CA ALA A 437 12.26 5.36 -9.38
C ALA A 437 11.84 5.87 -10.78
N VAL A 438 11.19 5.02 -11.56
CA VAL A 438 10.72 5.27 -12.92
C VAL A 438 9.33 4.69 -13.04
N PRO A 439 8.50 5.18 -13.97
CA PRO A 439 7.21 4.56 -14.27
C PRO A 439 7.43 3.07 -14.41
N GLY A 440 6.78 2.31 -13.54
CA GLY A 440 7.37 1.04 -13.20
C GLY A 440 6.46 0.11 -12.45
N THR A 441 6.40 -1.06 -13.05
CA THR A 441 6.03 -2.36 -12.51
C THR A 441 6.94 -2.86 -11.38
N PHE A 442 6.52 -3.10 -10.14
CA PHE A 442 7.40 -3.77 -9.18
C PHE A 442 6.70 -4.91 -8.47
N LEU A 443 7.35 -6.09 -8.48
CA LEU A 443 6.79 -7.35 -8.02
C LEU A 443 7.32 -7.69 -6.64
N PHE A 444 6.47 -8.25 -5.78
CA PHE A 444 6.84 -8.42 -4.38
C PHE A 444 6.43 -9.74 -3.77
N THR A 445 7.32 -10.71 -3.55
CA THR A 445 7.00 -11.92 -2.77
C THR A 445 7.44 -11.79 -1.31
N ALA A 446 6.94 -12.68 -0.45
CA ALA A 446 7.46 -13.02 0.89
C ALA A 446 7.74 -14.54 1.00
N GLY A 447 8.63 -15.02 1.88
CA GLY A 447 8.99 -16.44 2.00
C GLY A 447 9.23 -16.91 3.43
N ALA A 448 8.38 -17.79 3.97
CA ALA A 448 8.41 -18.29 5.34
C ALA A 448 9.38 -19.45 5.53
N THR A 449 10.11 -19.51 6.65
CA THR A 449 10.91 -20.64 7.13
C THR A 449 10.44 -21.03 8.53
N ASP A 450 10.34 -22.32 8.87
CA ASP A 450 9.98 -22.81 10.21
C ASP A 450 11.20 -23.10 11.13
N ASN A 451 10.95 -23.61 12.34
CA ASN A 451 11.96 -23.92 13.36
C ASN A 451 12.77 -25.20 13.09
N LEU A 452 12.44 -25.95 12.05
CA LEU A 452 13.16 -27.14 11.60
C LEU A 452 13.71 -26.98 10.17
N GLY A 453 13.59 -25.77 9.60
CA GLY A 453 14.26 -25.30 8.40
C GLY A 453 13.48 -25.46 7.08
N ALA A 454 12.21 -25.88 7.08
CA ALA A 454 11.44 -25.94 5.83
C ALA A 454 10.90 -24.57 5.42
N VAL A 455 10.83 -24.32 4.11
CA VAL A 455 10.57 -22.99 3.53
C VAL A 455 9.38 -23.01 2.57
N THR A 456 8.50 -22.02 2.67
CA THR A 456 7.34 -21.80 1.79
C THR A 456 7.30 -20.36 1.29
N MET A 457 7.14 -20.16 -0.01
CA MET A 457 7.01 -18.82 -0.62
C MET A 457 5.54 -18.40 -0.75
N SER A 458 5.26 -17.14 -0.45
CA SER A 458 3.99 -16.49 -0.78
C SER A 458 3.98 -16.06 -2.24
N THR A 459 2.80 -15.66 -2.68
CA THR A 459 2.56 -15.05 -3.98
C THR A 459 3.14 -13.63 -4.06
N GLN A 460 2.97 -12.94 -5.19
CA GLN A 460 3.49 -11.59 -5.39
C GLN A 460 2.43 -10.51 -5.08
N ALA A 461 2.83 -9.36 -4.55
CA ALA A 461 1.99 -8.21 -4.20
C ALA A 461 2.42 -6.93 -4.95
N PRO A 462 2.09 -6.78 -6.24
CA PRO A 462 2.72 -5.82 -7.16
C PRO A 462 2.19 -4.38 -7.07
N VAL A 463 2.98 -3.43 -7.56
CA VAL A 463 2.68 -1.99 -7.42
C VAL A 463 3.22 -1.16 -8.57
N VAL A 464 2.38 -0.25 -9.08
CA VAL A 464 2.61 0.60 -10.25
C VAL A 464 3.05 1.99 -9.85
N GLY A 465 4.21 2.39 -10.33
CA GLY A 465 4.70 3.75 -10.34
C GLY A 465 4.31 4.56 -11.61
N GLN A 466 3.89 5.84 -11.56
CA GLN A 466 3.33 6.67 -12.65
C GLN A 466 3.82 8.14 -12.71
N ASN A 467 4.28 8.75 -13.82
CA ASN A 467 4.78 10.15 -13.76
C ASN A 467 3.71 11.16 -13.26
N PRO A 468 4.08 12.33 -12.68
CA PRO A 468 3.10 13.35 -12.28
C PRO A 468 2.21 13.77 -13.45
N GLY A 469 0.92 13.95 -13.22
CA GLY A 469 -0.03 14.43 -14.23
C GLY A 469 0.26 15.86 -14.66
N THR A 470 -0.07 16.21 -15.91
CA THR A 470 -0.30 17.62 -16.28
C THR A 470 -1.34 17.73 -17.40
N VAL A 471 -2.51 18.29 -17.08
CA VAL A 471 -3.36 18.97 -18.07
C VAL A 471 -3.15 20.47 -17.85
N VAL A 472 -2.27 21.08 -18.64
CA VAL A 472 -1.93 22.52 -18.58
C VAL A 472 -3.02 23.40 -19.22
N THR A 473 -3.95 22.78 -19.94
CA THR A 473 -5.12 23.44 -20.53
C THR A 473 -6.32 22.53 -20.30
N ALA A 474 -7.20 22.91 -19.39
CA ALA A 474 -8.43 22.21 -19.14
C ALA A 474 -9.34 22.37 -20.36
N ASP A 475 -9.23 21.43 -21.30
CA ASP A 475 -10.17 21.35 -22.40
C ASP A 475 -11.48 20.79 -21.83
N ALA A 476 -12.42 21.71 -21.56
CA ALA A 476 -13.71 21.38 -20.99
C ALA A 476 -14.49 20.38 -21.86
N ASP A 477 -14.26 20.36 -23.18
CA ASP A 477 -14.92 19.42 -24.08
C ASP A 477 -14.36 18.00 -23.93
N ILE A 478 -13.03 17.86 -23.79
CA ILE A 478 -12.38 16.58 -23.46
C ILE A 478 -12.85 16.07 -22.10
N TRP A 479 -12.88 16.93 -21.08
CA TRP A 479 -13.29 16.53 -19.74
C TRP A 479 -14.76 16.09 -19.70
N ARG A 480 -15.62 16.83 -20.42
CA ARG A 480 -17.03 16.45 -20.61
C ARG A 480 -17.16 15.12 -21.33
N LEU A 481 -16.46 14.93 -22.46
CA LEU A 481 -16.46 13.66 -23.18
C LEU A 481 -16.17 12.50 -22.23
N LEU A 482 -15.09 12.60 -21.44
CA LEU A 482 -14.70 11.51 -20.55
C LEU A 482 -15.72 11.29 -19.42
N ASN A 483 -16.33 12.33 -18.86
CA ASN A 483 -17.39 12.15 -17.86
C ASN A 483 -18.63 11.45 -18.43
N GLN A 484 -18.96 11.69 -19.70
CA GLN A 484 -20.10 11.10 -20.39
C GLN A 484 -19.80 9.67 -20.92
N ALA A 485 -18.58 9.46 -21.41
CA ALA A 485 -18.15 8.25 -22.08
C ALA A 485 -17.46 7.23 -21.15
N THR A 486 -17.20 7.55 -19.89
CA THR A 486 -16.52 6.67 -18.92
C THR A 486 -17.19 6.74 -17.55
N PHE A 487 -16.66 6.02 -16.54
CA PHE A 487 -17.07 6.16 -15.15
C PHE A 487 -16.50 7.42 -14.46
N GLY A 488 -15.94 8.35 -15.24
CA GLY A 488 -15.43 9.63 -14.78
C GLY A 488 -14.12 10.01 -15.47
N ALA A 489 -13.90 11.31 -15.69
CA ALA A 489 -12.67 11.77 -16.29
C ALA A 489 -11.45 11.45 -15.42
N SER A 490 -10.32 11.13 -16.06
CA SER A 490 -9.01 10.98 -15.41
C SER A 490 -7.96 11.74 -16.20
N GLN A 491 -6.89 12.15 -15.52
CA GLN A 491 -5.82 12.92 -16.15
C GLN A 491 -5.08 12.13 -17.24
N SER A 492 -4.91 10.81 -17.05
CA SER A 492 -4.29 9.93 -18.04
C SER A 492 -5.14 9.78 -19.30
N GLU A 493 -6.45 9.60 -19.16
CA GLU A 493 -7.37 9.50 -20.30
C GLU A 493 -7.52 10.84 -21.02
N ALA A 494 -7.52 11.96 -20.30
CA ALA A 494 -7.55 13.28 -20.92
C ALA A 494 -6.31 13.56 -21.77
N ALA A 495 -5.12 13.15 -21.30
CA ALA A 495 -3.90 13.20 -22.09
C ALA A 495 -3.99 12.31 -23.35
N ARG A 496 -4.63 11.13 -23.24
CA ARG A 496 -4.87 10.22 -24.36
C ARG A 496 -5.81 10.84 -25.41
N VAL A 497 -6.93 11.43 -24.98
CA VAL A 497 -7.86 12.16 -25.89
C VAL A 497 -7.13 13.30 -26.57
N LYS A 498 -6.33 14.09 -25.84
CA LYS A 498 -5.55 15.18 -26.43
C LYS A 498 -4.58 14.70 -27.51
N SER A 499 -4.02 13.49 -27.36
CA SER A 499 -3.11 12.91 -28.36
C SER A 499 -3.80 12.32 -29.60
N LEU A 500 -5.00 11.75 -29.44
CA LEU A 500 -5.72 11.04 -30.52
C LEU A 500 -6.82 11.88 -31.18
N GLY A 501 -7.24 12.97 -30.53
CA GLY A 501 -8.53 13.62 -30.80
C GLY A 501 -9.71 12.79 -30.27
N ILE A 502 -10.89 13.42 -30.19
CA ILE A 502 -12.12 12.79 -29.67
C ILE A 502 -12.50 11.55 -30.48
N ALA A 503 -12.59 11.67 -31.81
CA ALA A 503 -12.96 10.55 -32.68
C ALA A 503 -11.93 9.41 -32.60
N GLY A 504 -10.63 9.73 -32.61
CA GLY A 504 -9.57 8.74 -32.49
C GLY A 504 -9.56 8.02 -31.14
N TRP A 505 -9.89 8.70 -30.04
CA TRP A 505 -10.05 8.07 -28.73
C TRP A 505 -11.28 7.15 -28.67
N ILE A 506 -12.42 7.57 -29.24
CA ILE A 506 -13.62 6.71 -29.33
C ILE A 506 -13.30 5.43 -30.13
N ASP A 507 -12.58 5.58 -31.26
CA ASP A 507 -12.17 4.44 -32.08
C ASP A 507 -11.22 3.51 -31.32
N ASP A 508 -10.26 4.05 -30.57
CA ASP A 508 -9.41 3.27 -29.67
C ASP A 508 -10.22 2.51 -28.61
N GLN A 509 -11.23 3.14 -28.00
CA GLN A 509 -12.10 2.50 -27.01
C GLN A 509 -12.93 1.35 -27.60
N PHE A 510 -13.42 1.47 -28.84
CA PHE A 510 -14.12 0.37 -29.51
C PHE A 510 -13.25 -0.87 -29.74
N THR A 511 -11.91 -0.71 -29.76
CA THR A 511 -10.97 -1.82 -29.94
C THR A 511 -10.47 -2.44 -28.64
N LYS A 512 -10.77 -1.84 -27.47
CA LYS A 512 -10.32 -2.39 -26.19
C LYS A 512 -10.96 -3.77 -25.93
N PRO A 513 -10.18 -4.74 -25.42
CA PRO A 513 -10.71 -6.02 -24.98
C PRO A 513 -11.78 -5.84 -23.91
N ILE A 514 -12.77 -6.72 -23.92
CA ILE A 514 -13.85 -6.72 -22.92
C ILE A 514 -13.26 -7.14 -21.57
N SER A 515 -13.36 -6.28 -20.55
CA SER A 515 -12.94 -6.64 -19.18
C SER A 515 -13.88 -7.70 -18.60
N GLY A 516 -15.20 -7.52 -18.76
CA GLY A 516 -16.26 -8.51 -18.50
C GLY A 516 -16.22 -9.20 -17.13
N TYR A 517 -16.94 -10.31 -17.03
CA TYR A 517 -17.03 -11.13 -15.81
C TYR A 517 -16.83 -12.61 -16.13
N PRO A 518 -15.60 -13.14 -16.10
CA PRO A 518 -15.32 -14.49 -16.58
C PRO A 518 -16.00 -15.56 -15.72
N ASP A 519 -16.70 -16.50 -16.35
CA ASP A 519 -17.40 -17.62 -15.68
C ASP A 519 -16.51 -18.37 -14.69
N ALA A 520 -15.23 -18.58 -15.02
CA ALA A 520 -14.27 -19.26 -14.16
C ALA A 520 -14.08 -18.60 -12.78
N LYS A 521 -14.33 -17.29 -12.65
CA LYS A 521 -14.29 -16.56 -11.37
C LYS A 521 -15.63 -16.65 -10.62
N TYR A 522 -16.74 -16.73 -11.35
CA TYR A 522 -18.09 -16.76 -10.81
C TYR A 522 -18.73 -18.13 -11.01
N ASN A 523 -18.08 -19.18 -10.49
CA ASN A 523 -18.60 -20.54 -10.62
C ASN A 523 -19.79 -20.77 -9.69
N ARG A 524 -20.72 -21.63 -10.15
CA ARG A 524 -21.83 -22.12 -9.32
C ARG A 524 -21.28 -23.10 -8.28
N ILE A 525 -21.26 -22.70 -7.01
CA ILE A 525 -21.07 -23.64 -5.90
C ILE A 525 -22.41 -24.33 -5.64
N GLN A 526 -22.47 -25.66 -5.84
CA GLN A 526 -23.64 -26.43 -5.46
C GLN A 526 -23.63 -26.63 -3.94
N LEU A 527 -24.55 -25.99 -3.23
CA LEU A 527 -24.77 -26.20 -1.79
C LEU A 527 -25.03 -27.67 -1.43
N SER A 528 -25.51 -28.48 -2.38
CA SER A 528 -25.67 -29.93 -2.22
C SER A 528 -24.35 -30.71 -2.21
N ALA A 529 -23.22 -30.08 -2.54
CA ALA A 529 -21.91 -30.72 -2.66
C ALA A 529 -20.83 -30.14 -1.71
N THR A 530 -21.12 -29.05 -0.98
CA THR A 530 -20.23 -28.50 0.05
C THR A 530 -21.04 -28.11 1.29
N PRO A 531 -20.94 -28.85 2.41
CA PRO A 531 -21.43 -28.45 3.73
C PRO A 531 -20.83 -27.13 4.27
N ASP A 532 -19.88 -26.53 3.56
CA ASP A 532 -18.93 -25.56 4.11
C ASP A 532 -19.40 -24.09 4.08
N CYS A 533 -20.44 -23.75 3.31
CA CYS A 533 -20.91 -22.37 3.14
C CYS A 533 -22.26 -22.17 3.80
N THR A 534 -22.25 -22.05 5.13
CA THR A 534 -23.45 -21.88 5.96
C THR A 534 -23.36 -20.60 6.78
N THR A 535 -24.51 -19.98 7.04
CA THR A 535 -24.57 -18.77 7.90
C THR A 535 -24.88 -19.09 9.35
N ARG A 536 -25.27 -20.34 9.66
CA ARG A 536 -25.66 -20.80 10.99
C ARG A 536 -24.74 -21.90 11.49
N MET A 537 -24.36 -21.81 12.75
CA MET A 537 -23.61 -22.85 13.45
C MET A 537 -24.39 -24.19 13.47
N PRO A 538 -23.73 -25.33 13.75
CA PRO A 538 -24.37 -26.64 13.82
C PRO A 538 -25.55 -26.73 14.82
N ASP A 539 -25.67 -25.78 15.75
CA ASP A 539 -26.79 -25.65 16.68
C ASP A 539 -28.09 -25.14 16.02
N GLY A 540 -28.02 -24.63 14.78
CA GLY A 540 -29.13 -24.07 14.00
C GLY A 540 -29.69 -22.74 14.53
N LEU A 541 -29.26 -22.27 15.69
CA LEU A 541 -29.83 -21.12 16.40
C LEU A 541 -28.94 -19.87 16.30
N THR A 542 -27.63 -20.05 16.12
CA THR A 542 -26.64 -18.97 16.16
C THR A 542 -26.04 -18.71 14.78
N ASN A 543 -25.90 -17.45 14.38
CA ASN A 543 -25.19 -17.10 13.14
C ASN A 543 -23.67 -17.14 13.35
N TYR A 544 -22.93 -17.54 12.32
CA TYR A 544 -21.48 -17.40 12.31
C TYR A 544 -21.06 -15.92 12.43
N PRO A 545 -19.95 -15.62 13.13
CA PRO A 545 -19.30 -14.30 13.03
C PRO A 545 -18.99 -13.97 11.57
N PRO A 546 -19.09 -12.70 11.13
CA PRO A 546 -18.79 -12.31 9.74
C PRO A 546 -17.37 -12.66 9.26
N THR A 547 -16.45 -12.85 10.20
CA THR A 547 -15.04 -13.23 9.96
C THR A 547 -14.82 -14.74 9.89
N ALA A 548 -15.85 -15.56 10.13
CA ALA A 548 -15.74 -17.01 10.04
C ALA A 548 -15.66 -17.47 8.57
N PRO A 549 -14.88 -18.52 8.27
CA PRO A 549 -14.76 -19.05 6.90
C PRO A 549 -16.09 -19.34 6.22
N GLU A 550 -17.08 -19.85 6.97
CA GLU A 550 -18.41 -20.19 6.46
C GLU A 550 -19.19 -18.94 6.04
N ALA A 551 -19.18 -17.89 6.88
CA ALA A 551 -19.80 -16.60 6.56
C ALA A 551 -19.12 -15.89 5.39
N MET A 552 -17.78 -15.96 5.32
CA MET A 552 -17.00 -15.44 4.20
C MET A 552 -17.32 -16.17 2.89
N CYS A 553 -17.45 -17.51 2.92
CA CYS A 553 -17.86 -18.27 1.75
C CYS A 553 -19.25 -17.83 1.25
N VAL A 554 -20.23 -17.69 2.15
CA VAL A 554 -21.58 -17.24 1.79
C VAL A 554 -21.53 -15.87 1.15
N ARG A 555 -20.80 -14.91 1.74
CA ARG A 555 -20.63 -13.57 1.16
C ARG A 555 -20.06 -13.66 -0.25
N ASP A 556 -19.01 -14.42 -0.47
CA ASP A 556 -18.26 -14.37 -1.72
C ASP A 556 -18.94 -15.18 -2.84
N HIS A 557 -19.58 -16.31 -2.53
CA HIS A 557 -20.15 -17.19 -3.55
C HIS A 557 -21.67 -17.17 -3.66
N LEU A 558 -22.35 -16.82 -2.57
CA LEU A 558 -23.81 -16.87 -2.46
C LEU A 558 -24.43 -15.48 -2.33
N SER A 559 -23.71 -14.44 -2.74
CA SER A 559 -24.23 -13.08 -2.88
C SER A 559 -23.61 -12.36 -4.08
N LEU A 560 -24.02 -11.11 -4.34
CA LEU A 560 -23.41 -10.25 -5.36
C LEU A 560 -22.13 -9.54 -4.87
N SER A 561 -21.68 -9.76 -3.64
CA SER A 561 -20.57 -8.98 -3.04
C SER A 561 -19.30 -9.02 -3.88
N MET A 562 -18.90 -10.19 -4.38
CA MET A 562 -17.76 -10.33 -5.29
C MET A 562 -17.95 -9.52 -6.58
N LEU A 563 -19.11 -9.66 -7.22
CA LEU A 563 -19.43 -8.98 -8.48
C LEU A 563 -19.49 -7.45 -8.32
N GLN A 564 -20.00 -6.96 -7.19
CA GLN A 564 -20.09 -5.53 -6.88
C GLN A 564 -18.70 -4.92 -6.61
N ARG A 565 -17.81 -5.64 -5.93
CA ARG A 565 -16.41 -5.22 -5.76
C ARG A 565 -15.68 -5.11 -7.10
N ASP A 566 -15.86 -6.12 -7.94
CA ASP A 566 -15.27 -6.14 -9.28
C ASP A 566 -15.84 -5.05 -10.19
N PHE A 567 -17.14 -4.74 -10.09
CA PHE A 567 -17.75 -3.62 -10.77
C PHE A 567 -17.04 -2.30 -10.46
N PHE A 568 -16.85 -1.93 -9.19
CA PHE A 568 -16.18 -0.69 -8.83
C PHE A 568 -14.69 -0.69 -9.20
N THR A 569 -14.02 -1.83 -9.05
CA THR A 569 -12.62 -1.99 -9.44
C THR A 569 -12.45 -1.73 -10.94
N GLN A 570 -13.30 -2.33 -11.78
CA GLN A 570 -13.29 -2.14 -13.23
C GLN A 570 -13.72 -0.72 -13.63
N ALA A 571 -14.73 -0.14 -12.98
CA ALA A 571 -15.16 1.23 -13.23
C ALA A 571 -14.00 2.23 -13.00
N VAL A 572 -13.19 2.04 -11.95
CA VAL A 572 -12.06 2.92 -11.64
C VAL A 572 -10.81 2.63 -12.48
N THR A 573 -10.48 1.36 -12.74
CA THR A 573 -9.16 0.97 -13.27
C THR A 573 -9.18 0.32 -14.66
N GLY A 574 -10.35 -0.10 -15.15
CA GLY A 574 -10.50 -0.82 -16.41
C GLY A 574 -10.17 0.05 -17.62
N GLN A 575 -9.66 -0.58 -18.69
CA GLN A 575 -9.19 0.13 -19.89
C GLN A 575 -10.29 0.34 -20.95
N ASP A 576 -11.33 -0.50 -20.96
CA ASP A 576 -12.48 -0.47 -21.89
C ASP A 576 -13.63 0.39 -21.36
N GLN A 577 -13.30 1.57 -20.83
CA GLN A 577 -14.22 2.43 -20.11
C GLN A 577 -15.52 2.73 -20.86
N LEU A 578 -15.45 2.99 -22.17
CA LEU A 578 -16.65 3.25 -22.96
C LEU A 578 -17.59 2.05 -23.01
N ARG A 579 -17.05 0.83 -23.15
CA ARG A 579 -17.86 -0.39 -23.18
C ARG A 579 -18.54 -0.61 -21.85
N GLN A 580 -17.79 -0.47 -20.75
CA GLN A 580 -18.37 -0.61 -19.42
C GLN A 580 -19.47 0.42 -19.17
N ARG A 581 -19.25 1.66 -19.62
CA ARG A 581 -20.22 2.75 -19.46
C ARG A 581 -21.50 2.52 -20.26
N VAL A 582 -21.40 1.99 -21.47
CA VAL A 582 -22.55 1.62 -22.31
C VAL A 582 -23.27 0.39 -21.77
N ALA A 583 -22.54 -0.64 -21.32
CA ALA A 583 -23.14 -1.82 -20.68
C ALA A 583 -23.93 -1.44 -19.41
N TRP A 584 -23.41 -0.48 -18.63
CA TRP A 584 -24.10 0.08 -17.47
C TRP A 584 -25.33 0.94 -17.83
N ALA A 585 -25.33 1.62 -18.98
CA ALA A 585 -26.54 2.25 -19.51
C ALA A 585 -27.57 1.20 -19.95
N LEU A 586 -27.13 0.16 -20.67
CA LEU A 586 -28.00 -0.93 -21.10
C LEU A 586 -28.59 -1.70 -19.91
N SER A 587 -27.86 -1.89 -18.82
CA SER A 587 -28.41 -2.57 -17.62
C SER A 587 -29.53 -1.77 -16.94
N GLN A 588 -29.64 -0.48 -17.25
CA GLN A 588 -30.73 0.40 -16.83
C GLN A 588 -31.90 0.45 -17.80
N ILE A 589 -31.72 -0.06 -19.03
CA ILE A 589 -32.76 -0.17 -20.07
C ILE A 589 -33.34 -1.58 -20.10
N VAL A 590 -32.49 -2.61 -20.23
CA VAL A 590 -32.86 -4.03 -20.16
C VAL A 590 -32.59 -4.56 -18.75
N VAL A 591 -33.59 -4.43 -17.89
CA VAL A 591 -33.42 -4.54 -16.44
C VAL A 591 -33.59 -5.98 -15.95
N THR A 592 -32.64 -6.44 -15.12
CA THR A 592 -32.82 -7.55 -14.17
C THR A 592 -32.45 -7.06 -12.77
N SER A 593 -32.80 -7.82 -11.73
CA SER A 593 -32.52 -7.41 -10.34
C SER A 593 -32.09 -8.56 -9.45
N GLY A 594 -31.00 -8.36 -8.71
CA GLY A 594 -30.61 -9.20 -7.57
C GLY A 594 -31.51 -9.05 -6.35
N ALA A 595 -32.54 -8.19 -6.39
CA ALA A 595 -33.63 -8.21 -5.42
C ALA A 595 -34.47 -9.49 -5.53
N GLU A 596 -34.53 -10.10 -6.72
CA GLU A 596 -35.01 -11.46 -6.86
C GLU A 596 -34.00 -12.42 -6.22
N ARG A 597 -34.47 -13.25 -5.30
CA ARG A 597 -33.61 -14.10 -4.45
C ARG A 597 -32.74 -15.00 -5.33
N ASP A 598 -33.32 -15.56 -6.37
CA ASP A 598 -32.64 -16.51 -7.25
C ASP A 598 -31.62 -15.81 -8.19
N LEU A 599 -31.66 -14.47 -8.30
CA LEU A 599 -30.74 -13.66 -9.10
C LEU A 599 -29.68 -12.93 -8.25
N SER A 600 -29.77 -13.03 -6.92
CA SER A 600 -28.85 -12.39 -5.96
C SER A 600 -27.46 -13.03 -5.89
N TYR A 601 -27.15 -13.95 -6.80
CA TYR A 601 -25.90 -14.71 -6.85
C TYR A 601 -24.98 -14.22 -7.97
N ALA A 602 -23.68 -14.06 -7.66
CA ALA A 602 -22.71 -13.52 -8.60
C ALA A 602 -22.64 -14.30 -9.92
N HIS A 603 -22.73 -15.64 -9.87
CA HIS A 603 -22.70 -16.50 -11.06
C HIS A 603 -23.91 -16.37 -12.01
N VAL A 604 -25.03 -15.87 -11.50
CA VAL A 604 -26.24 -15.62 -12.31
C VAL A 604 -26.12 -14.24 -12.95
N MET A 605 -25.85 -13.22 -12.12
CA MET A 605 -25.80 -11.84 -12.56
C MET A 605 -24.62 -11.58 -13.50
N SER A 606 -23.44 -12.15 -13.26
CA SER A 606 -22.26 -11.97 -14.12
C SER A 606 -22.54 -12.33 -15.59
N ARG A 607 -23.27 -13.43 -15.83
CA ARG A 607 -23.63 -13.91 -17.17
C ARG A 607 -24.62 -13.01 -17.88
N TYR A 608 -25.57 -12.46 -17.15
CA TYR A 608 -26.47 -11.46 -17.70
C TYR A 608 -25.71 -10.19 -18.10
N GLN A 609 -24.85 -9.68 -17.20
CA GLN A 609 -24.03 -8.50 -17.49
C GLN A 609 -23.07 -8.71 -18.68
N ASN A 610 -22.52 -9.92 -18.87
CA ASN A 610 -21.69 -10.24 -20.04
C ASN A 610 -22.42 -10.07 -21.38
N ILE A 611 -23.72 -10.36 -21.47
CA ILE A 611 -24.51 -10.08 -22.68
C ILE A 611 -24.47 -8.56 -22.98
N LEU A 612 -24.57 -7.73 -21.95
CA LEU A 612 -24.56 -6.27 -22.10
C LEU A 612 -23.19 -5.75 -22.52
N PHE A 613 -22.09 -6.34 -22.02
CA PHE A 613 -20.74 -6.00 -22.48
C PHE A 613 -20.49 -6.38 -23.95
N ASP A 614 -20.95 -7.55 -24.35
CA ASP A 614 -20.80 -8.05 -25.72
C ASP A 614 -21.56 -7.15 -26.71
N GLU A 615 -22.82 -6.83 -26.39
CA GLU A 615 -23.71 -6.09 -27.27
C GLU A 615 -23.63 -4.56 -27.11
N ALA A 616 -22.81 -4.06 -26.17
CA ALA A 616 -22.57 -2.63 -26.00
C ALA A 616 -22.18 -1.93 -27.32
N PHE A 617 -21.45 -2.61 -28.19
CA PHE A 617 -21.09 -2.14 -29.55
C PHE A 617 -21.60 -3.09 -30.65
N GLY A 618 -22.48 -4.02 -30.31
CA GLY A 618 -23.02 -5.03 -31.21
C GLY A 618 -24.29 -4.56 -31.93
N SER A 619 -25.27 -5.45 -32.00
CA SER A 619 -26.58 -5.17 -32.60
C SER A 619 -27.63 -5.12 -31.51
N PHE A 620 -28.47 -4.09 -31.53
CA PHE A 620 -29.60 -4.00 -30.61
C PHE A 620 -30.57 -5.18 -30.77
N GLU A 621 -30.75 -5.69 -31.99
CA GLU A 621 -31.55 -6.90 -32.22
C GLU A 621 -30.92 -8.14 -31.58
N ASN A 622 -29.59 -8.29 -31.65
CA ASN A 622 -28.89 -9.40 -31.01
C ASN A 622 -28.98 -9.30 -29.49
N LEU A 623 -28.89 -8.09 -28.93
CA LEU A 623 -29.13 -7.84 -27.50
C LEU A 623 -30.51 -8.35 -27.09
N LEU A 624 -31.57 -7.94 -27.77
CA LEU A 624 -32.92 -8.39 -27.47
C LEU A 624 -33.07 -9.91 -27.59
N ASN A 625 -32.51 -10.53 -28.64
CA ASN A 625 -32.55 -11.98 -28.81
C ASN A 625 -31.87 -12.70 -27.64
N ARG A 626 -30.67 -12.27 -27.26
CA ARG A 626 -29.88 -12.92 -26.20
C ARG A 626 -30.51 -12.72 -24.82
N VAL A 627 -31.05 -11.53 -24.54
CA VAL A 627 -31.77 -11.24 -23.29
C VAL A 627 -33.05 -12.07 -23.22
N THR A 628 -33.79 -12.23 -24.31
CA THR A 628 -35.04 -13.00 -24.38
C THR A 628 -34.87 -14.45 -23.94
N VAL A 629 -33.80 -15.10 -24.37
CA VAL A 629 -33.53 -16.50 -24.02
C VAL A 629 -32.59 -16.65 -22.82
N ASN A 630 -32.25 -15.56 -22.13
CA ASN A 630 -31.40 -15.65 -20.95
C ASN A 630 -32.20 -16.16 -19.74
N PRO A 631 -31.71 -17.17 -18.99
CA PRO A 631 -32.45 -17.75 -17.87
C PRO A 631 -32.66 -16.78 -16.69
N ALA A 632 -31.78 -15.78 -16.48
CA ALA A 632 -31.98 -14.77 -15.44
C ALA A 632 -33.15 -13.84 -15.78
N MET A 633 -33.23 -13.40 -17.04
CA MET A 633 -34.38 -12.63 -17.54
C MET A 633 -35.65 -13.48 -17.55
N GLY A 634 -35.54 -14.74 -17.98
CA GLY A 634 -36.63 -15.71 -17.96
C GLY A 634 -37.20 -15.92 -16.56
N ASN A 635 -36.36 -15.95 -15.52
CA ASN A 635 -36.80 -15.97 -14.13
C ASN A 635 -37.43 -14.64 -13.72
N TYR A 636 -36.73 -13.52 -13.97
CA TYR A 636 -37.13 -12.19 -13.51
C TYR A 636 -38.52 -11.77 -13.99
N LEU A 637 -38.88 -12.14 -15.21
CA LEU A 637 -40.15 -11.80 -15.85
C LEU A 637 -41.01 -13.02 -16.17
N ASP A 638 -40.79 -14.13 -15.45
CA ASP A 638 -41.60 -15.37 -15.54
C ASP A 638 -41.76 -15.94 -16.96
N ALA A 639 -40.82 -15.65 -17.88
CA ALA A 639 -40.80 -16.23 -19.23
C ALA A 639 -40.30 -17.67 -19.24
N VAL A 640 -39.47 -18.05 -18.27
CA VAL A 640 -39.02 -19.45 -18.13
C VAL A 640 -40.15 -20.31 -17.59
N ASN A 641 -40.30 -21.52 -18.13
CA ASN A 641 -41.37 -22.46 -17.80
C ASN A 641 -42.79 -21.92 -18.07
N ASN A 642 -42.91 -20.88 -18.90
CA ASN A 642 -44.18 -20.35 -19.35
C ASN A 642 -44.85 -21.33 -20.32
N ASP A 643 -46.03 -21.83 -19.97
CA ASP A 643 -46.74 -22.83 -20.76
C ASP A 643 -47.78 -22.17 -21.68
N ARG A 644 -47.97 -22.75 -22.86
CA ARG A 644 -49.05 -22.40 -23.81
C ARG A 644 -50.44 -22.31 -23.18
N PRO A 645 -51.39 -21.60 -23.82
CA PRO A 645 -52.78 -21.65 -23.41
C PRO A 645 -53.32 -23.09 -23.35
N SER A 646 -54.10 -23.42 -22.32
CA SER A 646 -54.76 -24.74 -22.18
C SER A 646 -55.94 -24.64 -21.23
N GLY A 647 -57.17 -24.80 -21.75
CA GLY A 647 -58.38 -24.57 -20.95
C GLY A 647 -58.44 -23.12 -20.46
N THR A 648 -58.50 -22.92 -19.14
CA THR A 648 -58.49 -21.60 -18.51
C THR A 648 -57.09 -21.03 -18.28
N ARG A 649 -56.01 -21.79 -18.53
CA ARG A 649 -54.65 -21.29 -18.37
C ARG A 649 -54.32 -20.32 -19.49
N VAL A 650 -53.91 -19.11 -19.10
CA VAL A 650 -53.28 -18.12 -19.98
C VAL A 650 -51.76 -18.11 -19.75
N PRO A 651 -50.93 -17.86 -20.79
CA PRO A 651 -49.51 -17.64 -20.63
C PRO A 651 -49.21 -16.42 -19.75
N ASN A 652 -48.08 -16.42 -19.06
CA ASN A 652 -47.59 -15.24 -18.34
C ASN A 652 -47.21 -14.13 -19.35
N GLU A 653 -47.69 -12.91 -19.08
CA GLU A 653 -47.58 -11.76 -19.97
C GLU A 653 -46.44 -10.79 -19.62
N ASN A 654 -45.74 -11.00 -18.49
CA ASN A 654 -44.74 -10.04 -17.97
C ASN A 654 -43.63 -9.77 -18.99
N TYR A 655 -42.92 -10.80 -19.47
CA TYR A 655 -41.87 -10.60 -20.47
C TYR A 655 -42.38 -10.00 -21.79
N ALA A 656 -43.57 -10.41 -22.24
CA ALA A 656 -44.20 -9.88 -23.44
C ALA A 656 -44.49 -8.37 -23.31
N ARG A 657 -44.95 -7.94 -22.13
CA ARG A 657 -45.14 -6.53 -21.81
C ARG A 657 -43.80 -5.80 -21.77
N GLU A 658 -42.81 -6.29 -21.04
CA GLU A 658 -41.56 -5.54 -20.84
C GLU A 658 -40.69 -5.45 -22.09
N ILE A 659 -40.64 -6.48 -22.94
CA ILE A 659 -39.89 -6.41 -24.19
C ILE A 659 -40.42 -5.30 -25.09
N MET A 660 -41.73 -5.05 -25.10
CA MET A 660 -42.35 -3.94 -25.81
C MET A 660 -42.21 -2.63 -25.04
N GLN A 661 -42.76 -2.58 -23.82
CA GLN A 661 -42.91 -1.38 -23.02
C GLN A 661 -41.59 -0.74 -22.58
N LEU A 662 -40.69 -1.52 -21.99
CA LEU A 662 -39.50 -0.98 -21.34
C LEU A 662 -38.26 -1.13 -22.20
N PHE A 663 -38.14 -2.25 -22.92
CA PHE A 663 -36.89 -2.62 -23.57
C PHE A 663 -36.81 -2.20 -25.04
N SER A 664 -37.90 -1.75 -25.68
CA SER A 664 -37.83 -1.41 -27.11
C SER A 664 -38.72 -0.26 -27.56
N ILE A 665 -40.05 -0.37 -27.46
CA ILE A 665 -40.98 0.54 -28.14
C ILE A 665 -41.68 1.50 -27.22
N GLY A 666 -41.58 1.43 -25.89
CA GLY A 666 -42.26 2.40 -25.03
C GLY A 666 -43.79 2.24 -25.00
N LEU A 667 -44.47 3.11 -24.27
CA LEU A 667 -45.93 3.13 -24.13
C LEU A 667 -46.64 3.91 -25.24
N GLU A 668 -45.98 4.92 -25.80
CA GLU A 668 -46.56 5.90 -26.72
C GLU A 668 -45.78 5.91 -28.03
N GLU A 669 -46.46 5.99 -29.17
CA GLU A 669 -45.82 6.13 -30.47
C GLU A 669 -45.07 7.47 -30.49
N LEU A 670 -43.85 7.47 -31.03
CA LEU A 670 -42.99 8.64 -31.09
C LEU A 670 -42.71 9.02 -32.54
N GLY A 671 -42.59 10.32 -32.78
CA GLY A 671 -41.91 10.85 -33.95
C GLY A 671 -40.44 10.44 -33.95
N SER A 672 -39.77 10.63 -35.09
CA SER A 672 -38.33 10.36 -35.20
C SER A 672 -37.49 11.14 -34.17
N ASP A 673 -38.01 12.27 -33.70
CA ASP A 673 -37.41 13.17 -32.72
C ASP A 673 -37.74 12.80 -31.25
N GLY A 674 -38.42 11.66 -31.02
CA GLY A 674 -38.75 11.16 -29.69
C GLY A 674 -39.89 11.91 -28.99
N THR A 675 -40.61 12.78 -29.70
CA THR A 675 -41.83 13.42 -29.19
C THR A 675 -43.04 12.49 -29.38
N PRO A 676 -43.97 12.41 -28.40
CA PRO A 676 -45.18 11.59 -28.55
C PRO A 676 -46.04 12.04 -29.73
N LEU A 677 -46.46 11.09 -30.56
CA LEU A 677 -47.48 11.30 -31.57
C LEU A 677 -48.84 11.31 -30.90
N THR A 678 -49.71 12.22 -31.35
CA THR A 678 -51.06 12.36 -30.82
C THR A 678 -52.11 12.07 -31.88
N ASP A 679 -53.24 11.52 -31.45
CA ASP A 679 -54.42 11.36 -32.28
C ASP A 679 -55.09 12.72 -32.62
N ALA A 680 -56.22 12.68 -33.33
CA ALA A 680 -56.99 13.87 -33.69
C ALA A 680 -57.56 14.65 -32.48
N LEU A 681 -57.57 14.05 -31.29
CA LEU A 681 -58.03 14.64 -30.03
C LEU A 681 -56.86 15.16 -29.16
N GLY A 682 -55.62 15.05 -29.65
CA GLY A 682 -54.42 15.46 -28.92
C GLY A 682 -54.00 14.48 -27.83
N GLN A 683 -54.52 13.25 -27.81
CA GLN A 683 -54.10 12.20 -26.86
C GLN A 683 -52.93 11.40 -27.44
N PRO A 684 -51.92 11.02 -26.63
CA PRO A 684 -50.84 10.15 -27.08
C PRO A 684 -51.37 8.83 -27.66
N ILE A 685 -50.80 8.39 -28.78
CA ILE A 685 -51.17 7.13 -29.44
C ILE A 685 -50.42 5.98 -28.75
N PRO A 686 -51.11 4.94 -28.24
CA PRO A 686 -50.44 3.78 -27.63
C PRO A 686 -49.71 2.93 -28.68
N THR A 687 -48.57 2.35 -28.31
CA THR A 687 -47.74 1.50 -29.20
C THR A 687 -48.23 0.07 -29.37
N TYR A 688 -49.04 -0.40 -28.43
CA TYR A 688 -49.62 -1.74 -28.40
C TYR A 688 -50.86 -1.75 -27.51
N ASP A 689 -51.68 -2.79 -27.63
CA ASP A 689 -52.82 -3.04 -26.74
C ASP A 689 -52.71 -4.37 -25.96
N GLN A 690 -53.77 -4.73 -25.25
CA GLN A 690 -53.80 -5.95 -24.44
C GLN A 690 -53.84 -7.23 -25.30
N ASP A 691 -54.34 -7.18 -26.53
CA ASP A 691 -54.34 -8.33 -27.44
C ASP A 691 -52.95 -8.57 -28.02
N ASP A 692 -52.20 -7.51 -28.35
CA ASP A 692 -50.78 -7.62 -28.70
C ASP A 692 -49.97 -8.32 -27.59
N ILE A 693 -50.19 -7.93 -26.33
CA ILE A 693 -49.51 -8.54 -25.17
C ILE A 693 -49.82 -10.04 -25.08
N LYS A 694 -51.08 -10.45 -25.26
CA LYS A 694 -51.46 -11.87 -25.23
C LYS A 694 -50.80 -12.64 -26.37
N GLU A 695 -50.75 -12.07 -27.56
CA GLU A 695 -50.16 -12.71 -28.74
C GLU A 695 -48.64 -12.87 -28.58
N PHE A 696 -47.94 -11.86 -28.09
CA PHE A 696 -46.52 -11.99 -27.70
C PHE A 696 -46.31 -12.97 -26.55
N ALA A 697 -47.20 -13.01 -25.56
CA ALA A 697 -47.09 -13.98 -24.47
C ALA A 697 -47.16 -15.42 -24.99
N ARG A 698 -47.97 -15.69 -26.02
CA ARG A 698 -48.03 -17.00 -26.70
C ARG A 698 -46.72 -17.35 -27.41
N VAL A 699 -46.02 -16.38 -28.00
CA VAL A 699 -44.69 -16.56 -28.64
C VAL A 699 -43.68 -17.11 -27.63
N PHE A 700 -43.61 -16.52 -26.43
CA PHE A 700 -42.57 -16.84 -25.46
C PHE A 700 -42.87 -18.08 -24.60
N THR A 701 -43.83 -18.91 -24.99
CA THR A 701 -44.15 -20.16 -24.29
C THR A 701 -43.20 -21.29 -24.69
N GLY A 702 -42.98 -22.23 -23.77
CA GLY A 702 -42.23 -23.46 -24.01
C GLY A 702 -40.72 -23.37 -23.79
N TRP A 703 -40.20 -22.28 -23.22
CA TRP A 703 -38.81 -22.22 -22.75
C TRP A 703 -38.68 -22.85 -21.36
N THR A 704 -37.58 -23.57 -21.09
CA THR A 704 -37.24 -24.10 -19.77
C THR A 704 -35.75 -23.94 -19.50
N TYR A 705 -35.35 -24.07 -18.24
CA TYR A 705 -33.93 -24.16 -17.88
C TYR A 705 -33.28 -25.38 -18.53
N ALA A 706 -32.00 -25.23 -18.91
CA ALA A 706 -31.21 -26.38 -19.34
C ALA A 706 -30.92 -27.33 -18.17
N ASP A 707 -30.66 -28.59 -18.47
CA ASP A 707 -30.13 -29.52 -17.47
C ASP A 707 -28.62 -29.27 -17.30
N PRO A 708 -28.10 -29.15 -16.06
CA PRO A 708 -26.69 -28.88 -15.83
C PRO A 708 -25.75 -30.01 -16.31
N ALA A 709 -26.24 -31.24 -16.45
CA ALA A 709 -25.48 -32.37 -17.01
C ALA A 709 -25.62 -32.47 -18.54
N GLY A 710 -26.29 -31.50 -19.19
CA GLY A 710 -26.50 -31.51 -20.63
C GLY A 710 -27.51 -32.57 -21.10
N LEU A 711 -28.33 -33.09 -20.18
CA LEU A 711 -29.39 -34.04 -20.52
C LEU A 711 -30.53 -33.34 -21.28
N PRO A 712 -31.32 -34.09 -22.09
CA PRO A 712 -32.51 -33.55 -22.72
C PRO A 712 -33.44 -32.90 -21.69
N VAL A 713 -34.03 -31.75 -22.05
CA VAL A 713 -34.89 -31.03 -21.11
C VAL A 713 -36.16 -31.82 -20.78
N THR A 714 -36.53 -31.78 -19.50
CA THR A 714 -37.79 -32.34 -19.01
C THR A 714 -38.75 -31.21 -18.68
N LYS A 715 -40.00 -31.56 -18.32
CA LYS A 715 -41.03 -30.56 -18.05
C LYS A 715 -40.64 -29.75 -16.81
N LYS A 716 -40.38 -28.45 -17.01
CA LYS A 716 -40.03 -27.49 -15.95
C LYS A 716 -38.78 -27.91 -15.19
N ASN A 717 -37.66 -27.98 -15.90
CA ASN A 717 -36.36 -28.23 -15.29
C ASN A 717 -36.08 -27.26 -14.14
N ASN A 718 -35.27 -27.72 -13.18
CA ASN A 718 -34.83 -26.89 -12.07
C ASN A 718 -33.98 -25.69 -12.54
N PRO A 719 -33.96 -24.58 -11.79
CA PRO A 719 -33.19 -23.39 -12.15
C PRO A 719 -31.72 -23.69 -12.44
N TYR A 720 -31.30 -23.34 -13.65
CA TYR A 720 -29.91 -23.41 -14.09
C TYR A 720 -29.59 -22.25 -15.02
N TYR A 721 -28.70 -21.38 -14.56
CA TYR A 721 -28.33 -20.13 -15.24
C TYR A 721 -27.04 -20.26 -16.06
N GLY A 722 -26.64 -21.49 -16.39
CA GLY A 722 -25.39 -21.83 -17.11
C GLY A 722 -25.32 -21.39 -18.55
N VAL A 723 -26.46 -21.51 -19.21
CA VAL A 723 -26.59 -21.41 -20.66
C VAL A 723 -27.96 -20.79 -20.96
N PRO A 724 -28.20 -20.33 -22.21
CA PRO A 724 -29.55 -19.92 -22.61
C PRO A 724 -30.61 -20.97 -22.27
N MET A 725 -31.83 -20.51 -22.04
CA MET A 725 -33.00 -21.38 -21.92
C MET A 725 -33.11 -22.28 -23.15
N LEU A 726 -33.66 -23.47 -22.96
CA LEU A 726 -33.81 -24.47 -24.00
C LEU A 726 -35.29 -24.73 -24.30
N PRO A 727 -35.61 -25.12 -25.54
CA PRO A 727 -36.98 -25.43 -25.95
C PRO A 727 -37.47 -26.71 -25.27
N PHE A 728 -38.60 -26.64 -24.56
CA PHE A 728 -39.29 -27.81 -24.03
C PHE A 728 -40.21 -28.41 -25.12
N PRO A 729 -40.16 -29.74 -25.36
CA PRO A 729 -41.03 -30.39 -26.34
C PRO A 729 -42.51 -30.13 -26.09
N MET A 730 -43.25 -29.84 -27.17
CA MET A 730 -44.69 -29.61 -27.08
C MET A 730 -45.42 -30.90 -26.67
N THR A 731 -46.28 -30.80 -25.67
CA THR A 731 -47.25 -31.85 -25.32
C THR A 731 -48.68 -31.34 -25.52
N ALA A 732 -49.69 -32.19 -25.33
CA ALA A 732 -51.09 -31.76 -25.41
C ALA A 732 -51.45 -30.63 -24.41
N THR A 733 -50.73 -30.48 -23.30
CA THR A 733 -51.09 -29.53 -22.22
C THR A 733 -49.92 -28.69 -21.71
N SER A 734 -48.74 -28.73 -22.34
CA SER A 734 -47.56 -27.95 -21.92
C SER A 734 -46.60 -27.69 -23.08
N GLY A 735 -45.65 -26.77 -22.89
CA GLY A 735 -44.70 -26.35 -23.92
C GLY A 735 -45.22 -25.18 -24.75
N HIS A 736 -44.72 -25.07 -25.97
CA HIS A 736 -45.00 -23.95 -26.87
C HIS A 736 -46.38 -24.04 -27.55
N ASP A 737 -46.98 -22.88 -27.82
CA ASP A 737 -48.24 -22.78 -28.55
C ASP A 737 -48.02 -22.96 -30.06
N PRO A 738 -48.56 -24.02 -30.70
CA PRO A 738 -48.36 -24.26 -32.12
C PRO A 738 -49.28 -23.43 -33.02
N ASN A 739 -50.25 -22.69 -32.46
CA ASN A 739 -51.20 -21.94 -33.28
C ASN A 739 -50.55 -20.68 -33.86
N ALA A 740 -51.12 -20.17 -34.97
CA ALA A 740 -50.72 -18.89 -35.55
C ALA A 740 -50.86 -17.74 -34.54
N LYS A 741 -50.03 -16.71 -34.69
CA LYS A 741 -49.96 -15.55 -33.77
C LYS A 741 -49.95 -14.26 -34.59
N THR A 742 -50.63 -13.23 -34.12
CA THR A 742 -50.65 -11.92 -34.80
C THR A 742 -49.95 -10.90 -33.91
N LEU A 743 -48.83 -10.38 -34.38
CA LEU A 743 -47.99 -9.42 -33.66
C LEU A 743 -48.29 -7.98 -34.13
N LEU A 744 -47.48 -7.03 -33.64
CA LEU A 744 -47.58 -5.61 -33.96
C LEU A 744 -47.66 -5.38 -35.46
N ASN A 745 -48.43 -4.36 -35.83
CA ASN A 745 -48.68 -3.95 -37.22
C ASN A 745 -49.28 -5.08 -38.09
N GLY A 746 -50.04 -6.01 -37.48
CA GLY A 746 -50.71 -7.10 -38.18
C GLY A 746 -49.78 -8.19 -38.70
N THR A 747 -48.55 -8.30 -38.19
CA THR A 747 -47.59 -9.31 -38.63
C THR A 747 -48.03 -10.70 -38.18
N VAL A 748 -48.39 -11.59 -39.11
CA VAL A 748 -48.84 -12.94 -38.78
C VAL A 748 -47.67 -13.93 -38.79
N LEU A 749 -47.44 -14.59 -37.64
CA LEU A 749 -46.58 -15.77 -37.54
C LEU A 749 -47.39 -17.03 -37.87
N PRO A 750 -46.95 -17.85 -38.86
CA PRO A 750 -47.59 -19.11 -39.21
C PRO A 750 -47.76 -20.09 -38.05
N ALA A 751 -48.76 -20.95 -38.13
CA ALA A 751 -48.89 -22.07 -37.21
C ALA A 751 -47.75 -23.10 -37.39
N ASN A 752 -47.47 -23.86 -36.34
CA ASN A 752 -46.50 -24.94 -36.24
C ASN A 752 -45.03 -24.52 -36.43
N GLN A 753 -44.71 -23.25 -36.16
CA GLN A 753 -43.31 -22.82 -36.05
C GLN A 753 -42.63 -23.43 -34.81
N THR A 754 -41.31 -23.49 -34.86
CA THR A 754 -40.51 -23.82 -33.68
C THR A 754 -40.49 -22.63 -32.72
N ILE A 755 -40.24 -22.93 -31.44
CA ILE A 755 -40.13 -21.90 -30.38
C ILE A 755 -39.11 -20.82 -30.76
N GLN A 756 -37.98 -21.24 -31.35
CA GLN A 756 -36.91 -20.35 -31.81
C GLN A 756 -37.36 -19.44 -32.95
N GLN A 757 -38.09 -19.99 -33.94
CA GLN A 757 -38.56 -19.21 -35.09
C GLN A 757 -39.53 -18.12 -34.63
N ASP A 758 -40.51 -18.49 -33.80
CA ASP A 758 -41.47 -17.56 -33.22
C ASP A 758 -40.77 -16.48 -32.37
N THR A 759 -39.86 -16.90 -31.47
CA THR A 759 -39.11 -15.99 -30.60
C THR A 759 -38.29 -14.99 -31.42
N GLN A 760 -37.54 -15.46 -32.42
CA GLN A 760 -36.72 -14.60 -33.28
C GLN A 760 -37.59 -13.65 -34.11
N ALA A 761 -38.73 -14.11 -34.63
CA ALA A 761 -39.65 -13.29 -35.40
C ALA A 761 -40.30 -12.20 -34.55
N ALA A 762 -40.66 -12.49 -33.29
CA ALA A 762 -41.19 -11.50 -32.36
C ALA A 762 -40.14 -10.46 -31.95
N VAL A 763 -38.91 -10.88 -31.64
CA VAL A 763 -37.79 -9.95 -31.39
C VAL A 763 -37.54 -9.07 -32.61
N ARG A 764 -37.55 -9.63 -33.82
CA ARG A 764 -37.42 -8.87 -35.06
C ARG A 764 -38.57 -7.89 -35.26
N ASN A 765 -39.81 -8.27 -34.93
CA ASN A 765 -40.99 -7.42 -35.05
C ASN A 765 -40.90 -6.17 -34.16
N VAL A 766 -40.57 -6.34 -32.86
CA VAL A 766 -40.35 -5.20 -31.95
C VAL A 766 -39.11 -4.42 -32.34
N PHE A 767 -38.02 -5.09 -32.75
CA PHE A 767 -36.83 -4.41 -33.24
C PHE A 767 -37.20 -3.49 -34.39
N MET A 768 -37.87 -4.00 -35.43
CA MET A 768 -38.23 -3.29 -36.66
C MET A 768 -39.31 -2.22 -36.49
N HIS A 769 -39.98 -2.18 -35.33
CA HIS A 769 -40.95 -1.14 -35.03
C HIS A 769 -40.34 0.27 -35.18
N PRO A 770 -41.04 1.24 -35.80
CA PRO A 770 -40.52 2.60 -35.99
C PRO A 770 -40.10 3.27 -34.68
N ASN A 771 -40.76 2.94 -33.58
CA ASN A 771 -40.53 3.56 -32.27
C ASN A 771 -39.22 3.14 -31.59
N THR A 772 -38.67 1.98 -31.95
CA THR A 772 -37.49 1.42 -31.28
C THR A 772 -36.27 2.34 -31.42
N GLY A 773 -36.08 2.96 -32.58
CA GLY A 773 -34.96 3.87 -32.81
C GLY A 773 -35.01 5.10 -31.90
N PRO A 774 -36.07 5.93 -31.97
CA PRO A 774 -36.22 7.10 -31.11
C PRO A 774 -36.22 6.78 -29.61
N TYR A 775 -36.94 5.74 -29.20
CA TYR A 775 -37.05 5.35 -27.79
C TYR A 775 -35.70 4.98 -27.18
N ILE A 776 -34.94 4.10 -27.86
CA ILE A 776 -33.62 3.67 -27.39
C ILE A 776 -32.58 4.78 -27.53
N SER A 777 -32.65 5.59 -28.59
CA SER A 777 -31.76 6.74 -28.75
C SER A 777 -31.91 7.74 -27.61
N LYS A 778 -33.16 8.07 -27.22
CA LYS A 778 -33.44 8.98 -26.10
C LYS A 778 -32.85 8.46 -24.80
N GLN A 779 -33.11 7.19 -24.44
CA GLN A 779 -32.60 6.62 -23.19
C GLN A 779 -31.08 6.51 -23.15
N LEU A 780 -30.43 6.13 -24.27
CA LEU A 780 -28.97 6.10 -24.33
C LEU A 780 -28.36 7.49 -24.18
N ILE A 781 -28.97 8.53 -24.77
CA ILE A 781 -28.54 9.92 -24.56
C ILE A 781 -28.72 10.32 -23.09
N GLN A 782 -29.84 9.96 -22.47
CA GLN A 782 -30.12 10.23 -21.05
C GLN A 782 -29.07 9.62 -20.13
N HIS A 783 -28.74 8.35 -20.35
CA HIS A 783 -27.76 7.67 -19.53
C HIS A 783 -26.32 8.07 -19.84
N LEU A 784 -25.97 8.57 -21.02
CA LEU A 784 -24.58 8.90 -21.38
C LEU A 784 -24.26 10.40 -21.29
N VAL A 785 -25.16 11.27 -21.74
CA VAL A 785 -24.86 12.69 -22.00
C VAL A 785 -25.68 13.62 -21.12
N THR A 786 -27.00 13.62 -21.26
CA THR A 786 -27.87 14.59 -20.57
C THR A 786 -29.26 14.01 -20.33
N GLY A 787 -29.83 14.26 -19.15
CA GLY A 787 -31.18 13.82 -18.80
C GLY A 787 -32.29 14.49 -19.62
N ASN A 788 -32.00 15.63 -20.25
CA ASN A 788 -32.94 16.46 -21.01
C ASN A 788 -32.52 16.65 -22.48
N PRO A 789 -32.44 15.59 -23.30
CA PRO A 789 -32.04 15.74 -24.70
C PRO A 789 -33.09 16.51 -25.50
N THR A 790 -32.65 17.37 -26.43
CA THR A 790 -33.61 18.04 -27.33
C THR A 790 -34.18 17.04 -28.34
N PRO A 791 -35.39 17.30 -28.89
CA PRO A 791 -35.94 16.47 -29.96
C PRO A 791 -35.00 16.36 -31.18
N GLY A 792 -34.30 17.45 -31.52
CA GLY A 792 -33.34 17.46 -32.62
C GLY A 792 -32.17 16.50 -32.40
N TYR A 793 -31.67 16.38 -31.17
CA TYR A 793 -30.65 15.41 -30.83
C TYR A 793 -31.14 13.97 -31.02
N VAL A 794 -32.31 13.66 -30.45
CA VAL A 794 -32.92 12.33 -30.56
C VAL A 794 -33.13 11.97 -32.03
N GLN A 795 -33.60 12.90 -32.86
CA GLN A 795 -33.82 12.68 -34.30
C GLN A 795 -32.55 12.27 -35.05
N ARG A 796 -31.43 12.97 -34.81
CA ARG A 796 -30.15 12.67 -35.46
C ARG A 796 -29.64 11.29 -35.06
N ILE A 797 -29.77 10.92 -33.78
CA ILE A 797 -29.34 9.61 -33.30
C ILE A 797 -30.29 8.49 -33.76
N ALA A 798 -31.60 8.72 -33.76
CA ALA A 798 -32.58 7.78 -34.28
C ALA A 798 -32.37 7.50 -35.78
N SER A 799 -31.92 8.50 -36.55
CA SER A 799 -31.55 8.32 -37.96
C SER A 799 -30.35 7.38 -38.12
N VAL A 800 -29.34 7.49 -37.25
CA VAL A 800 -28.19 6.58 -37.22
C VAL A 800 -28.60 5.18 -36.74
N PHE A 801 -29.52 5.09 -35.78
CA PHE A 801 -30.10 3.81 -35.39
C PHE A 801 -30.81 3.16 -36.58
N ALA A 802 -31.58 3.91 -37.37
CA ALA A 802 -32.27 3.41 -38.54
C ALA A 802 -31.30 2.91 -39.62
N ASN A 803 -30.17 3.59 -39.81
CA ASN A 803 -29.13 3.24 -40.77
C ASN A 803 -27.78 3.84 -40.34
N ASP A 804 -26.78 2.99 -40.08
CA ASP A 804 -25.44 3.41 -39.67
C ASP A 804 -24.57 4.02 -40.78
N GLY A 805 -25.14 4.28 -41.96
CA GLY A 805 -24.45 4.74 -43.16
C GLY A 805 -24.07 3.60 -44.11
N SER A 806 -24.18 2.34 -43.68
CA SER A 806 -23.94 1.14 -44.50
C SER A 806 -25.19 0.29 -44.76
N GLY A 807 -26.36 0.79 -44.36
CA GLY A 807 -27.64 0.09 -44.47
C GLY A 807 -27.95 -0.81 -43.28
N VAL A 808 -27.14 -0.78 -42.21
CA VAL A 808 -27.35 -1.60 -41.02
C VAL A 808 -28.13 -0.81 -39.96
N ARG A 809 -29.29 -1.34 -39.61
CA ARG A 809 -30.15 -0.83 -38.53
C ARG A 809 -29.70 -1.38 -37.18
N GLY A 810 -29.77 -0.57 -36.13
CA GLY A 810 -29.49 -0.98 -34.75
C GLY A 810 -28.02 -1.24 -34.44
N SER A 811 -27.10 -0.67 -35.22
CA SER A 811 -25.65 -0.74 -34.97
C SER A 811 -25.30 0.09 -33.73
N MET A 812 -25.14 -0.56 -32.58
CA MET A 812 -24.90 0.11 -31.30
C MET A 812 -23.60 0.90 -31.30
N LYS A 813 -22.58 0.40 -32.01
CA LYS A 813 -21.31 1.11 -32.23
C LYS A 813 -21.52 2.46 -32.92
N ALA A 814 -22.32 2.49 -33.99
CA ALA A 814 -22.58 3.71 -34.75
C ALA A 814 -23.43 4.70 -33.93
N VAL A 815 -24.46 4.20 -33.25
CA VAL A 815 -25.32 4.98 -32.35
C VAL A 815 -24.50 5.62 -31.23
N VAL A 816 -23.66 4.85 -30.52
CA VAL A 816 -22.81 5.38 -29.44
C VAL A 816 -21.83 6.44 -29.95
N ARG A 817 -21.20 6.22 -31.12
CA ARG A 817 -20.32 7.23 -31.72
C ARG A 817 -21.09 8.51 -32.04
N ALA A 818 -22.26 8.39 -32.66
CA ALA A 818 -23.10 9.53 -33.02
C ALA A 818 -23.53 10.31 -31.78
N ILE A 819 -23.95 9.62 -30.71
CA ILE A 819 -24.29 10.26 -29.42
C ILE A 819 -23.11 11.11 -28.93
N LEU A 820 -21.92 10.51 -28.80
CA LEU A 820 -20.79 11.18 -28.16
C LEU A 820 -20.17 12.31 -28.99
N THR A 821 -20.39 12.31 -30.31
CA THR A 821 -19.84 13.30 -31.25
C THR A 821 -20.84 14.35 -31.70
N ASP A 822 -22.11 14.23 -31.32
CA ASP A 822 -23.16 15.19 -31.65
C ASP A 822 -22.84 16.60 -31.14
N THR A 823 -23.29 17.61 -31.87
CA THR A 823 -23.13 19.03 -31.52
C THR A 823 -23.73 19.41 -30.17
N GLU A 824 -24.77 18.70 -29.71
CA GLU A 824 -25.34 18.90 -28.38
C GLU A 824 -24.51 18.25 -27.28
N ALA A 825 -23.73 17.20 -27.57
CA ALA A 825 -22.78 16.64 -26.61
C ALA A 825 -21.47 17.45 -26.55
N ARG A 826 -20.95 17.91 -27.71
CA ARG A 826 -19.61 18.54 -27.87
C ARG A 826 -19.63 20.07 -27.92
N GLY A 827 -18.46 20.71 -27.93
CA GLY A 827 -18.29 22.17 -28.11
C GLY A 827 -17.97 22.94 -26.82
N ALA A 828 -17.14 23.99 -26.90
CA ALA A 828 -16.48 24.57 -25.72
C ALA A 828 -17.39 25.03 -24.56
N VAL A 829 -18.64 25.46 -24.82
CA VAL A 829 -19.55 26.00 -23.79
C VAL A 829 -20.95 25.40 -23.93
N LYS A 830 -21.57 25.07 -22.80
CA LYS A 830 -22.99 24.72 -22.69
C LYS A 830 -23.71 25.86 -21.99
N THR A 831 -24.56 26.58 -22.73
CA THR A 831 -25.27 27.77 -22.23
C THR A 831 -26.70 27.48 -21.82
N ASP A 832 -27.27 26.33 -22.22
CA ASP A 832 -28.60 25.91 -21.80
C ASP A 832 -28.55 25.48 -20.32
N PRO A 833 -29.28 26.18 -19.42
CA PRO A 833 -29.29 25.86 -17.99
C PRO A 833 -29.95 24.51 -17.67
N THR A 834 -30.65 23.90 -18.63
CA THR A 834 -31.29 22.59 -18.50
C THR A 834 -30.44 21.44 -19.04
N PHE A 835 -29.26 21.75 -19.61
CA PHE A 835 -28.35 20.74 -20.16
C PHE A 835 -27.44 20.12 -19.09
N GLY A 836 -27.27 18.81 -19.18
CA GLY A 836 -26.48 17.99 -18.27
C GLY A 836 -27.32 16.93 -17.57
N SER A 837 -26.78 16.36 -16.52
CA SER A 837 -27.44 15.36 -15.67
C SER A 837 -26.78 15.37 -14.29
N LEU A 838 -27.51 15.12 -13.20
CA LEU A 838 -26.87 14.80 -11.93
C LEU A 838 -26.10 13.47 -12.08
N ARG A 839 -24.82 13.45 -11.69
CA ARG A 839 -24.07 12.19 -11.61
C ARG A 839 -24.83 11.26 -10.68
N GLU A 840 -25.27 10.12 -11.16
CA GLU A 840 -25.84 9.09 -10.28
C GLU A 840 -24.78 8.63 -9.26
N PRO A 841 -25.18 8.08 -8.09
CA PRO A 841 -24.25 7.77 -6.99
C PRO A 841 -23.00 6.97 -7.39
N VAL A 842 -23.14 6.01 -8.31
CA VAL A 842 -22.00 5.26 -8.87
C VAL A 842 -21.03 6.17 -9.60
N LEU A 843 -21.51 6.95 -10.59
CA LEU A 843 -20.68 7.87 -11.38
C LEU A 843 -20.05 8.97 -10.53
N MET A 844 -20.75 9.42 -9.49
CA MET A 844 -20.22 10.39 -8.55
C MET A 844 -19.02 9.83 -7.79
N VAL A 845 -19.12 8.62 -7.24
CA VAL A 845 -18.03 7.94 -6.52
C VAL A 845 -16.85 7.66 -7.44
N THR A 846 -17.10 7.00 -8.57
CA THR A 846 -16.04 6.60 -9.50
C THR A 846 -15.40 7.83 -10.14
N GLY A 847 -16.18 8.89 -10.38
CA GLY A 847 -15.69 10.17 -10.89
C GLY A 847 -14.68 10.83 -9.97
N VAL A 848 -14.95 10.90 -8.66
CA VAL A 848 -13.99 11.45 -7.68
C VAL A 848 -12.72 10.61 -7.66
N ILE A 849 -12.85 9.28 -7.59
CA ILE A 849 -11.69 8.39 -7.50
C ILE A 849 -10.82 8.50 -8.76
N ARG A 850 -11.44 8.48 -9.95
CA ARG A 850 -10.72 8.52 -11.24
C ARG A 850 -10.06 9.87 -11.52
N ALA A 851 -10.76 10.97 -11.25
CA ALA A 851 -10.21 12.31 -11.46
C ALA A 851 -8.95 12.54 -10.64
N LEU A 852 -8.96 12.06 -9.40
CA LEU A 852 -7.90 12.22 -8.42
C LEU A 852 -6.89 11.06 -8.43
N SER A 853 -6.80 10.28 -9.52
CA SER A 853 -5.84 9.18 -9.66
C SER A 853 -5.83 8.23 -8.44
N GLY A 854 -7.03 7.96 -7.90
CA GLY A 854 -7.27 7.07 -6.78
C GLY A 854 -7.38 5.60 -7.18
N PHE A 855 -7.58 4.74 -6.19
CA PHE A 855 -7.71 3.29 -6.35
C PHE A 855 -8.78 2.71 -5.43
N THR A 856 -9.27 1.53 -5.80
CA THR A 856 -10.31 0.82 -5.05
C THR A 856 -10.20 -0.68 -5.29
N ASP A 857 -10.45 -1.50 -4.27
CA ASP A 857 -10.83 -2.91 -4.37
C ASP A 857 -12.37 -3.11 -4.42
N GLY A 858 -13.11 -2.01 -4.51
CA GLY A 858 -14.57 -1.96 -4.51
C GLY A 858 -15.24 -2.25 -3.16
N ALA A 859 -14.49 -2.66 -2.13
CA ALA A 859 -15.07 -3.09 -0.87
C ALA A 859 -15.76 -1.93 -0.13
N GLY A 860 -17.03 -2.12 0.20
CA GLY A 860 -17.85 -1.16 0.93
C GLY A 860 -18.43 -0.05 0.07
N LEU A 861 -18.01 0.10 -1.20
CA LEU A 861 -18.57 1.10 -2.10
C LEU A 861 -20.03 0.78 -2.47
N GLU A 862 -20.40 -0.49 -2.55
CA GLU A 862 -21.78 -0.92 -2.80
C GLU A 862 -22.72 -0.48 -1.66
N SER A 863 -22.25 -0.54 -0.42
CA SER A 863 -22.98 -0.05 0.75
C SER A 863 -23.13 1.47 0.70
N ARG A 864 -22.09 2.19 0.26
CA ARG A 864 -22.10 3.66 0.14
C ARG A 864 -23.03 4.14 -0.97
N THR A 865 -23.10 3.46 -2.10
CA THR A 865 -24.05 3.83 -3.16
C THR A 865 -25.47 3.35 -2.86
N ASN A 866 -25.64 2.26 -2.11
CA ASN A 866 -26.95 1.80 -1.63
C ASN A 866 -27.68 2.84 -0.78
N VAL A 867 -26.99 3.48 0.18
CA VAL A 867 -27.61 4.53 1.01
C VAL A 867 -28.04 5.77 0.22
N MET A 868 -27.57 5.88 -1.03
CA MET A 868 -27.96 6.92 -1.98
C MET A 868 -28.97 6.42 -3.04
N GLY A 869 -29.52 5.22 -2.86
CA GLY A 869 -30.55 4.65 -3.74
C GLY A 869 -30.02 3.88 -4.95
N GLN A 870 -28.71 3.63 -5.05
CA GLN A 870 -28.12 2.95 -6.21
C GLN A 870 -27.13 1.87 -5.78
N ARG A 871 -27.65 0.72 -5.34
CA ARG A 871 -26.82 -0.47 -5.11
C ARG A 871 -26.64 -1.23 -6.42
N PRO A 872 -25.42 -1.35 -6.97
CA PRO A 872 -25.22 -1.99 -8.27
C PRO A 872 -25.88 -3.37 -8.36
N TYR A 873 -26.65 -3.59 -9.42
CA TYR A 873 -27.40 -4.83 -9.72
C TYR A 873 -28.57 -5.15 -8.77
N PHE A 874 -28.93 -4.25 -7.86
CA PHE A 874 -30.13 -4.33 -7.02
C PHE A 874 -31.14 -3.26 -7.46
N SER A 875 -31.63 -3.40 -8.69
CA SER A 875 -32.69 -2.57 -9.27
C SER A 875 -33.95 -2.66 -8.38
N PRO A 876 -34.43 -1.57 -7.79
CA PRO A 876 -35.60 -1.60 -6.91
C PRO A 876 -36.92 -1.85 -7.66
N THR A 877 -36.96 -1.52 -8.95
CA THR A 877 -38.15 -1.68 -9.82
C THR A 877 -37.74 -2.09 -11.24
N VAL A 878 -38.72 -2.38 -12.10
CA VAL A 878 -38.52 -2.62 -13.54
C VAL A 878 -38.00 -1.40 -14.29
N PHE A 879 -38.13 -0.19 -13.74
CA PHE A 879 -37.51 1.05 -14.24
C PHE A 879 -36.07 1.25 -13.74
N ASN A 880 -35.45 0.19 -13.21
CA ASN A 880 -34.19 0.25 -12.50
C ASN A 880 -34.24 1.22 -11.29
N TYR A 881 -33.27 2.11 -11.13
CA TYR A 881 -33.14 3.02 -9.98
C TYR A 881 -34.04 4.26 -10.06
N TYR A 882 -34.39 4.72 -11.27
CA TYR A 882 -35.18 5.92 -11.51
C TYR A 882 -35.88 5.86 -12.86
N GLN A 883 -37.05 6.50 -12.99
CA GLN A 883 -37.81 6.50 -14.25
C GLN A 883 -37.19 7.46 -15.28
N PRO A 884 -37.14 7.08 -16.58
CA PRO A 884 -36.54 7.89 -17.65
C PRO A 884 -37.34 9.16 -17.99
N ASP A 885 -38.56 9.28 -17.50
CA ASP A 885 -39.46 10.42 -17.71
C ASP A 885 -39.60 11.35 -16.49
N TYR A 886 -38.85 11.11 -15.40
CA TYR A 886 -38.94 11.92 -14.19
C TYR A 886 -38.54 13.38 -14.45
N THR A 887 -39.41 14.30 -14.03
CA THR A 887 -39.21 15.74 -14.11
C THR A 887 -38.98 16.33 -12.73
N ILE A 888 -38.17 17.39 -12.65
CA ILE A 888 -37.92 18.07 -11.38
C ILE A 888 -39.24 18.70 -10.90
N PRO A 889 -39.68 18.45 -9.65
CA PRO A 889 -40.92 19.02 -9.13
C PRO A 889 -40.96 20.55 -9.25
N GLY A 890 -42.03 21.07 -9.83
CA GLY A 890 -42.22 22.51 -10.06
C GLY A 890 -41.53 23.06 -11.31
N THR A 891 -40.91 22.21 -12.15
CA THR A 891 -40.37 22.58 -13.45
C THR A 891 -40.88 21.63 -14.55
N SER A 892 -40.56 21.93 -15.81
CA SER A 892 -40.76 21.02 -16.95
C SER A 892 -39.46 20.32 -17.38
N THR A 893 -38.41 20.40 -16.56
CA THR A 893 -37.08 19.88 -16.89
C THR A 893 -37.04 18.39 -16.62
N LEU A 894 -36.79 17.62 -17.67
CA LEU A 894 -36.53 16.18 -17.60
C LEU A 894 -35.18 15.95 -16.92
N ALA A 895 -35.15 15.24 -15.80
CA ALA A 895 -33.91 14.97 -15.08
C ALA A 895 -34.02 13.64 -14.30
N PRO A 896 -34.02 12.49 -15.01
CA PRO A 896 -34.32 11.17 -14.45
C PRO A 896 -33.60 10.86 -13.13
N GLU A 897 -32.31 11.15 -13.11
CA GLU A 897 -31.41 10.90 -11.99
C GLU A 897 -31.75 11.66 -10.69
N PHE A 898 -32.53 12.74 -10.77
CA PHE A 898 -32.97 13.49 -9.59
C PHE A 898 -34.05 12.75 -8.80
N ALA A 899 -34.68 11.71 -9.36
CA ALA A 899 -35.66 10.89 -8.63
C ALA A 899 -35.07 10.22 -7.38
N ILE A 900 -33.76 9.93 -7.38
CA ILE A 900 -33.02 9.37 -6.23
C ILE A 900 -32.22 10.44 -5.46
N HIS A 901 -32.44 11.73 -5.77
CA HIS A 901 -31.81 12.84 -5.08
C HIS A 901 -32.80 13.55 -4.12
N ASN A 902 -32.55 13.40 -2.83
CA ASN A 902 -33.34 14.06 -1.77
C ASN A 902 -32.40 14.59 -0.69
N SER A 903 -32.96 15.24 0.34
CA SER A 903 -32.17 15.84 1.42
C SER A 903 -31.22 14.84 2.11
N ASN A 904 -31.63 13.58 2.28
CA ASN A 904 -30.79 12.56 2.89
C ASN A 904 -29.66 12.10 1.97
N THR A 905 -29.95 11.87 0.69
CA THR A 905 -28.93 11.46 -0.27
C THR A 905 -27.95 12.59 -0.58
N ALA A 906 -28.38 13.86 -0.55
CA ALA A 906 -27.50 15.02 -0.64
C ALA A 906 -26.45 15.06 0.49
N VAL A 907 -26.88 14.85 1.74
CA VAL A 907 -25.97 14.74 2.90
C VAL A 907 -25.05 13.52 2.77
N SER A 908 -25.60 12.39 2.32
CA SER A 908 -24.83 11.15 2.14
C SER A 908 -23.71 11.29 1.10
N ARG A 909 -23.97 12.01 0.00
CA ARG A 909 -22.97 12.35 -1.03
C ARG A 909 -21.83 13.17 -0.42
N ALA A 910 -22.15 14.23 0.32
CA ALA A 910 -21.13 15.05 1.00
C ALA A 910 -20.32 14.24 2.03
N ASN A 911 -20.98 13.37 2.81
CA ASN A 911 -20.33 12.49 3.78
C ASN A 911 -19.40 11.46 3.12
N LEU A 912 -19.77 10.96 1.94
CA LEU A 912 -18.92 10.05 1.19
C LEU A 912 -17.68 10.75 0.61
N VAL A 913 -17.83 11.95 0.04
CA VAL A 913 -16.66 12.75 -0.38
C VAL A 913 -15.76 13.02 0.82
N TYR A 914 -16.34 13.42 1.95
CA TYR A 914 -15.59 13.61 3.19
C TYR A 914 -14.83 12.34 3.58
N THR A 915 -15.50 11.18 3.57
CA THR A 915 -14.88 9.89 3.88
C THR A 915 -13.72 9.61 2.92
N LEU A 916 -13.91 9.75 1.61
CA LEU A 916 -12.87 9.49 0.61
C LEU A 916 -11.66 10.43 0.77
N VAL A 917 -11.90 11.72 1.04
CA VAL A 917 -10.86 12.74 1.22
C VAL A 917 -10.06 12.55 2.51
N TYR A 918 -10.74 12.35 3.63
CA TYR A 918 -10.10 12.42 4.95
C TYR A 918 -9.70 11.06 5.51
N SER A 919 -10.37 9.97 5.13
CA SER A 919 -10.08 8.63 5.68
C SER A 919 -9.92 7.53 4.63
N GLY A 920 -10.46 7.69 3.42
CA GLY A 920 -10.74 6.61 2.49
C GLY A 920 -11.66 5.53 3.08
N LEU A 921 -11.73 4.40 2.39
CA LEU A 921 -12.26 3.14 2.92
C LEU A 921 -11.09 2.23 3.24
N ASN A 922 -11.09 1.64 4.45
CA ASN A 922 -10.03 0.73 4.86
C ASN A 922 -10.19 -0.63 4.18
N PRO A 923 -9.09 -1.36 3.94
CA PRO A 923 -9.14 -2.76 3.53
C PRO A 923 -10.02 -3.59 4.49
N ASP A 924 -10.88 -4.43 3.94
CA ASP A 924 -11.60 -5.43 4.73
C ASP A 924 -10.67 -6.62 5.00
N PRO A 925 -10.30 -6.90 6.26
CA PRO A 925 -9.36 -7.98 6.58
C PRO A 925 -9.90 -9.37 6.27
N THR A 926 -11.22 -9.51 6.05
CA THR A 926 -11.86 -10.75 5.63
C THR A 926 -11.87 -10.94 4.11
N ILE A 927 -11.30 -9.99 3.35
CA ILE A 927 -11.16 -10.10 1.90
C ILE A 927 -9.66 -10.28 1.60
N PRO A 928 -9.25 -11.45 1.08
CA PRO A 928 -7.85 -11.69 0.73
C PRO A 928 -7.31 -10.63 -0.22
N GLY A 929 -6.21 -9.98 0.18
CA GLY A 929 -5.55 -8.95 -0.65
C GLY A 929 -6.31 -7.62 -0.76
N ALA A 930 -7.29 -7.35 0.11
CA ALA A 930 -7.97 -6.07 0.14
C ALA A 930 -6.99 -4.90 0.28
N VAL A 931 -7.25 -3.83 -0.47
CA VAL A 931 -6.46 -2.58 -0.45
C VAL A 931 -7.29 -1.37 -0.02
N GLY A 932 -8.61 -1.53 0.11
CA GLY A 932 -9.56 -0.48 0.41
C GLY A 932 -9.73 0.50 -0.76
N THR A 933 -10.24 1.69 -0.46
CA THR A 933 -10.42 2.78 -1.43
C THR A 933 -9.73 4.06 -0.97
N LYS A 934 -8.91 4.66 -1.82
CA LYS A 934 -8.19 5.93 -1.55
C LYS A 934 -8.17 6.82 -2.79
N ILE A 935 -7.97 8.12 -2.59
CA ILE A 935 -7.80 9.13 -3.64
C ILE A 935 -6.47 9.86 -3.46
N ASN A 936 -5.86 10.38 -4.52
CA ASN A 936 -4.57 11.08 -4.46
C ASN A 936 -4.78 12.60 -4.44
N THR A 937 -5.05 13.18 -3.28
CA THR A 937 -5.06 14.65 -3.09
C THR A 937 -3.65 15.23 -2.94
N ALA A 938 -2.67 14.41 -2.56
CA ALA A 938 -1.29 14.81 -2.34
C ALA A 938 -0.61 15.38 -3.60
N GLN A 939 -1.10 15.02 -4.80
CA GLN A 939 -0.63 15.57 -6.08
C GLN A 939 -0.71 17.11 -6.18
N PHE A 940 -1.56 17.76 -5.36
CA PHE A 940 -1.70 19.22 -5.35
C PHE A 940 -0.91 19.91 -4.25
N ALA A 941 -0.25 19.17 -3.34
CA ALA A 941 0.40 19.74 -2.18
C ALA A 941 1.54 20.71 -2.54
N SER A 942 2.18 20.55 -3.71
CA SER A 942 3.20 21.46 -4.23
C SER A 942 2.65 22.85 -4.58
N LEU A 943 1.35 22.94 -4.91
CA LEU A 943 0.67 24.19 -5.26
C LEU A 943 0.05 24.90 -4.05
N ALA A 944 0.00 24.27 -2.88
CA ALA A 944 -0.77 24.76 -1.74
C ALA A 944 -0.40 26.18 -1.25
N ALA A 945 0.83 26.65 -1.52
CA ALA A 945 1.28 28.01 -1.21
C ALA A 945 0.62 29.10 -2.09
N ASP A 946 0.11 28.71 -3.26
CA ASP A 946 -0.71 29.53 -4.14
C ASP A 946 -2.15 28.96 -4.14
N PRO A 947 -3.03 29.41 -3.21
CA PRO A 947 -4.41 28.95 -3.17
C PRO A 947 -5.14 29.12 -4.50
N LEU A 948 -4.85 30.19 -5.27
CA LEU A 948 -5.46 30.43 -6.56
C LEU A 948 -4.99 29.40 -7.59
N GLY A 949 -3.68 29.18 -7.71
CA GLY A 949 -3.10 28.19 -8.62
C GLY A 949 -3.46 26.75 -8.25
N MET A 950 -3.49 26.41 -6.96
CA MET A 950 -3.95 25.10 -6.49
C MET A 950 -5.43 24.87 -6.81
N VAL A 951 -6.29 25.84 -6.50
CA VAL A 951 -7.72 25.76 -6.84
C VAL A 951 -7.92 25.69 -8.35
N ALA A 952 -7.15 26.43 -9.15
CA ALA A 952 -7.19 26.35 -10.60
C ALA A 952 -6.80 24.94 -11.10
N GLN A 953 -5.76 24.33 -10.54
CA GLN A 953 -5.34 22.98 -10.91
C GLN A 953 -6.36 21.91 -10.47
N ILE A 954 -6.92 22.03 -9.27
CA ILE A 954 -7.97 21.11 -8.80
C ILE A 954 -9.24 21.28 -9.63
N ASN A 955 -9.60 22.51 -10.01
CA ASN A 955 -10.69 22.77 -10.96
C ASN A 955 -10.42 22.10 -12.32
N ALA A 956 -9.20 22.19 -12.85
CA ALA A 956 -8.82 21.48 -14.07
C ALA A 956 -8.99 19.96 -13.93
N VAL A 957 -8.60 19.39 -12.78
CA VAL A 957 -8.64 17.95 -12.53
C VAL A 957 -10.02 17.42 -12.15
N LEU A 958 -10.87 18.17 -11.44
CA LEU A 958 -12.20 17.69 -11.05
C LEU A 958 -13.28 18.09 -12.05
N LEU A 959 -13.18 19.29 -12.61
CA LEU A 959 -14.26 19.96 -13.33
C LEU A 959 -13.89 20.36 -14.76
N GLY A 960 -12.69 19.99 -15.24
CA GLY A 960 -12.24 20.40 -16.57
C GLY A 960 -12.12 21.92 -16.73
N GLY A 961 -11.88 22.64 -15.64
CA GLY A 961 -11.73 24.10 -15.65
C GLY A 961 -13.04 24.88 -15.56
N ALA A 962 -14.20 24.19 -15.50
CA ALA A 962 -15.52 24.82 -15.60
C ALA A 962 -16.03 25.52 -14.33
N LEU A 963 -15.25 25.59 -13.25
CA LEU A 963 -15.67 26.28 -12.02
C LEU A 963 -15.84 27.79 -12.26
N PRO A 964 -17.02 28.38 -11.98
CA PRO A 964 -17.24 29.82 -12.13
C PRO A 964 -16.34 30.65 -11.22
N THR A 965 -15.98 31.85 -11.65
CA THR A 965 -15.09 32.78 -10.92
C THR A 965 -15.55 33.04 -9.49
N VAL A 966 -16.85 33.25 -9.26
CA VAL A 966 -17.40 33.49 -7.91
C VAL A 966 -17.20 32.26 -7.01
N ALA A 967 -17.48 31.07 -7.51
CA ALA A 967 -17.29 29.82 -6.76
C ALA A 967 -15.80 29.56 -6.49
N ARG A 968 -14.94 29.81 -7.49
CA ARG A 968 -13.48 29.74 -7.35
C ARG A 968 -13.00 30.66 -6.23
N ASP A 969 -13.41 31.93 -6.22
CA ASP A 969 -12.95 32.91 -5.25
C ASP A 969 -13.40 32.57 -3.82
N LEU A 970 -14.61 32.02 -3.67
CA LEU A 970 -15.07 31.47 -2.38
C LEU A 970 -14.21 30.30 -1.91
N ILE A 971 -13.88 29.35 -2.79
CA ILE A 971 -13.03 28.20 -2.43
C ILE A 971 -11.59 28.66 -2.15
N VAL A 972 -11.05 29.60 -2.94
CA VAL A 972 -9.74 30.23 -2.69
C VAL A 972 -9.71 30.89 -1.32
N SER A 973 -10.76 31.63 -0.95
CA SER A 973 -10.89 32.24 0.38
C SER A 973 -10.93 31.18 1.49
N ALA A 974 -11.72 30.11 1.33
CA ALA A 974 -11.83 29.04 2.33
C ALA A 974 -10.52 28.24 2.50
N VAL A 975 -9.86 27.92 1.40
CA VAL A 975 -8.54 27.27 1.36
C VAL A 975 -7.47 28.19 1.97
N GLY A 976 -7.54 29.49 1.66
CA GLY A 976 -6.65 30.51 2.22
C GLY A 976 -6.83 30.71 3.73
N ALA A 977 -8.04 30.45 4.26
CA ALA A 977 -8.33 30.52 5.69
C ALA A 977 -7.65 29.41 6.51
N ILE A 978 -7.25 28.30 5.86
CA ILE A 978 -6.25 27.38 6.42
C ILE A 978 -4.90 28.07 6.25
N PRO A 979 -4.31 28.63 7.31
CA PRO A 979 -3.12 29.44 7.16
C PRO A 979 -1.97 28.55 6.73
N ALA A 980 -1.20 29.05 5.75
CA ALA A 980 0.05 28.40 5.40
C ALA A 980 0.92 28.40 6.66
N ASN A 981 1.46 27.24 7.02
CA ASN A 981 2.46 27.22 8.07
C ASN A 981 3.77 27.69 7.46
N ALA A 982 4.34 28.76 8.01
CA ALA A 982 5.62 29.30 7.58
C ALA A 982 6.76 28.28 7.76
N ASN A 983 6.57 27.26 8.60
CA ASN A 983 7.46 26.12 8.73
C ASN A 983 7.24 25.10 7.59
N PRO A 984 8.21 24.92 6.66
CA PRO A 984 8.09 24.00 5.54
C PRO A 984 8.03 22.51 5.95
N ALA A 985 8.44 22.17 7.19
CA ALA A 985 8.34 20.82 7.75
C ALA A 985 6.91 20.46 8.21
N VAL A 986 6.09 21.46 8.53
CA VAL A 986 4.65 21.25 8.74
C VAL A 986 3.99 21.25 7.36
N THR A 987 3.94 20.08 6.72
CA THR A 987 3.31 19.94 5.38
C THR A 987 1.83 19.61 5.46
N LEU A 988 1.30 19.33 6.66
CA LEU A 988 -0.10 18.94 6.85
C LEU A 988 -1.07 19.99 6.29
N TRP A 989 -0.81 21.29 6.49
CA TRP A 989 -1.64 22.36 5.92
C TRP A 989 -1.69 22.33 4.38
N LYS A 990 -0.67 21.79 3.70
CA LYS A 990 -0.67 21.64 2.24
C LYS A 990 -1.68 20.59 1.80
N THR A 991 -1.66 19.44 2.49
CA THR A 991 -2.63 18.37 2.29
C THR A 991 -4.02 18.80 2.78
N ASP A 992 -4.16 19.55 3.87
CA ASP A 992 -5.43 20.08 4.37
C ASP A 992 -6.04 21.10 3.40
N ARG A 993 -5.23 21.99 2.81
CA ARG A 993 -5.66 22.90 1.74
C ARG A 993 -6.13 22.13 0.51
N ALA A 994 -5.37 21.12 0.07
CA ALA A 994 -5.75 20.27 -1.05
C ALA A 994 -7.04 19.48 -0.75
N ASN A 995 -7.15 18.88 0.45
CA ASN A 995 -8.30 18.14 0.92
C ASN A 995 -9.54 19.04 1.04
N MET A 996 -9.41 20.25 1.59
CA MET A 996 -10.48 21.23 1.68
C MET A 996 -10.95 21.66 0.29
N ALA A 997 -10.02 21.99 -0.61
CA ALA A 997 -10.34 22.37 -1.98
C ALA A 997 -11.08 21.24 -2.72
N VAL A 998 -10.56 20.01 -2.63
CA VAL A 998 -11.18 18.82 -3.23
C VAL A 998 -12.54 18.55 -2.60
N TYR A 999 -12.68 18.61 -1.28
CA TYR A 999 -13.95 18.40 -0.59
C TYR A 999 -15.00 19.43 -1.01
N LEU A 1000 -14.66 20.72 -1.01
CA LEU A 1000 -15.56 21.80 -1.41
C LEU A 1000 -15.98 21.67 -2.88
N MET A 1001 -15.05 21.38 -3.79
CA MET A 1001 -15.39 21.20 -5.21
C MET A 1001 -16.19 19.92 -5.46
N ALA A 1002 -15.70 18.78 -4.97
CA ALA A 1002 -16.33 17.48 -5.21
C ALA A 1002 -17.68 17.33 -4.50
N SER A 1003 -17.97 18.09 -3.43
CA SER A 1003 -19.32 18.15 -2.82
C SER A 1003 -20.24 19.21 -3.42
N SER A 1004 -19.70 20.17 -4.18
CA SER A 1004 -20.49 21.22 -4.81
C SER A 1004 -21.33 20.71 -5.98
N TYR A 1005 -22.44 21.39 -6.27
CA TYR A 1005 -23.29 21.06 -7.42
C TYR A 1005 -22.52 21.14 -8.76
N HIS A 1006 -21.45 21.91 -8.85
CA HIS A 1006 -20.58 21.96 -10.04
C HIS A 1006 -19.92 20.60 -10.35
N PHE A 1007 -19.60 19.81 -9.31
CA PHE A 1007 -19.16 18.43 -9.49
C PHE A 1007 -20.32 17.44 -9.47
N GLN A 1008 -21.40 17.72 -8.75
CA GLN A 1008 -22.53 16.77 -8.72
C GLN A 1008 -23.23 16.70 -10.07
N VAL A 1009 -23.35 17.80 -10.81
CA VAL A 1009 -23.94 17.85 -12.15
C VAL A 1009 -22.84 17.63 -13.20
N GLN A 1010 -23.01 16.62 -14.05
CA GLN A 1010 -22.22 16.46 -15.25
C GLN A 1010 -22.84 17.30 -16.36
N HIS A 1011 -22.03 18.17 -16.95
CA HIS A 1011 -22.34 18.82 -18.22
C HIS A 1011 -21.58 18.08 -19.29
#